data_AF-A0A9X3XDF9-F1
#
_entry.id   AF-A0A9X3XDF9-F1
#
_cell.length_a   1.000
_cell.length_b   1.000
_cell.length_c   1.000
_cell.angle_alpha   90.00
_cell.angle_beta   90.00
_cell.angle_gamma   90.00
#
_symmetry.space_group_name_H-M   'P 1'
#
loop_
_entity.id
_entity.type
_entity.pdbx_description
1 polymer ?
#
loop_
_entity_poly.entity_id
_entity_poly.type
_entity_poly.pdbx_seq_one_letter_code
_entity_poly.pdbx_strand_id
1 'polypeptide(L)'
;MADAPAAADRGPGLSLPGAEPRTPADPLYLTVGAEIGLDAPVLGDVDGVKQAPAIAYGDGQYLVVWEDSREAFAGEGTINVPLYAARVALDGTPLDSPAFRIGRGSKPAVASDGSGFLVTFAGAPGAACNQCGVRLDASGAILDATPLTIAATGWLGSPPALAWNGAAYQAVWPCTNNSHICAAQITPAGVVGPMVTVPIKLNPYPARPLRPLRVASDGTGSLVLGWSQGFELSAIRLDAQGAPVEAAPFPVGPISSNSYTDDLALTFDGISYVAAWSNEDFAQNVSVVSAARVTSAGAVLDPGGIVLDMLSPGEPGTHLAIASDGGVTTVFWRVWTETDDFTPMRAARLSSGGVPLDAAPLDVGKGRDLAAAASGGEALLIFADGLFDYELIHTNLRARRVAADGTLPAPPSRVATGTNGQQGPALAFDGTNYFAVWTDTRAGGMGGVFGARVAPDGQILDPNGIEVVPGIPSEPGDTGLYRYAYRVGFDGTNFIVLSETTDYHPQGCGGWSTVTRVSPGGAVLGEVGLFGVACTTFKMANSPAGSLFIAFDEYVSFTTVAAFLNDQGVVSGPFTIDLPDVYSVPVAFSFDGTNHLATYGMGSSLGGARMSPTGTLVDTALFPIASSAAPLVEHPVAAVFDGQNHVVVWVSKDGGGAHVLRGARVSPAGTVLDPDGFVIAPIVNGCGDSEPKAFPSAAFDGQRIVVTWREREATAAGCEVALRGVEMSPAGMVEPVFTVAPPGLDTRPTGLASDGTGKTLALYSRFMLGAPFDSYRVRGRILGEMGGSGGAGGAGGSGGDGGSGGAGGSGGAGGAGGAGGSGGGGGSGGAGGSGGGGGSGGPGSASGSSASGSGGAGGGGHGHGCSFRAAGDSAGDASLLGLAFAGLLALRRRSVSSRAHSERRID
;
A
#
# COMPACT_ATOMS: atom_id res chain seq x y z
N MET A 1 11.76 32.26 -14.48
CA MET A 1 12.68 33.30 -13.94
C MET A 1 12.00 33.92 -12.73
N ALA A 2 12.79 34.11 -11.67
CA ALA A 2 12.46 34.61 -10.33
C ALA A 2 11.88 33.57 -9.32
N ASP A 3 12.79 33.17 -8.44
CA ASP A 3 12.65 32.70 -7.05
C ASP A 3 12.04 31.31 -6.77
N ALA A 4 12.86 30.28 -7.01
CA ALA A 4 12.87 29.12 -6.11
C ALA A 4 13.42 29.59 -4.75
N PRO A 5 12.76 29.34 -3.61
CA PRO A 5 13.37 29.65 -2.33
C PRO A 5 14.59 28.74 -2.19
N ALA A 6 15.77 29.36 -2.15
CA ALA A 6 16.96 28.70 -1.65
C ALA A 6 16.62 28.09 -0.29
N ALA A 7 17.10 26.87 -0.05
CA ALA A 7 17.23 26.31 1.29
C ALA A 7 18.13 27.27 2.09
N ALA A 8 17.52 28.30 2.68
CA ALA A 8 18.21 29.18 3.60
C ALA A 8 18.61 28.33 4.79
N ASP A 9 19.89 28.40 5.18
CA ASP A 9 20.35 28.04 6.52
C ASP A 9 19.40 28.66 7.55
N ARG A 10 18.55 27.85 8.20
CA ARG A 10 17.57 28.32 9.19
C ARG A 10 18.07 28.04 10.60
N GLY A 11 18.79 29.03 11.16
CA GLY A 11 18.97 29.26 12.59
C GLY A 11 20.26 28.73 13.22
N PRO A 12 20.88 29.46 14.17
CA PRO A 12 22.07 29.01 14.88
C PRO A 12 21.71 27.82 15.77
N GLY A 13 22.60 26.83 15.86
CA GLY A 13 22.51 25.79 16.89
C GLY A 13 22.30 26.44 18.25
N LEU A 14 21.34 25.95 19.03
CA LEU A 14 21.13 26.36 20.42
C LEU A 14 22.30 25.83 21.25
N SER A 15 23.46 26.50 21.17
CA SER A 15 24.62 26.13 21.98
C SER A 15 24.38 26.51 23.43
N LEU A 16 24.82 25.63 24.34
CA LEU A 16 25.08 26.03 25.71
C LEU A 16 26.14 27.16 25.69
N PRO A 17 26.10 28.12 26.63
CA PRO A 17 26.99 29.28 26.58
C PRO A 17 28.46 28.85 26.53
N GLY A 18 29.16 29.13 25.41
CA GLY A 18 30.62 28.96 25.32
C GLY A 18 31.18 28.15 24.14
N ALA A 19 30.37 27.64 23.22
CA ALA A 19 30.87 27.00 21.99
C ALA A 19 30.13 27.51 20.74
N GLU A 20 30.89 27.77 19.67
CA GLU A 20 30.31 28.11 18.36
C GLU A 20 29.88 26.82 17.62
N PRO A 21 28.70 26.79 16.97
CA PRO A 21 28.27 25.66 16.15
C PRO A 21 29.23 25.39 14.99
N ARG A 22 29.40 24.12 14.61
CA ARG A 22 30.19 23.76 13.43
C ARG A 22 29.46 24.19 12.17
N THR A 23 30.20 24.67 11.17
CA THR A 23 29.66 25.06 9.86
C THR A 23 30.00 24.01 8.80
N PRO A 24 29.32 23.97 7.65
CA PRO A 24 29.67 23.05 6.56
C PRO A 24 31.11 23.18 6.03
N ALA A 25 31.83 24.24 6.39
CA ALA A 25 33.26 24.43 6.09
C ALA A 25 34.19 23.78 7.12
N ASP A 26 33.66 23.28 8.24
CA ASP A 26 34.41 22.53 9.25
C ASP A 26 34.70 21.11 8.72
N PRO A 27 35.96 20.65 8.72
CA PRO A 27 36.30 19.29 8.31
C PRO A 27 35.61 18.18 9.12
N LEU A 28 35.07 18.48 10.31
CA LEU A 28 34.30 17.56 11.15
C LEU A 28 32.77 17.63 10.93
N TYR A 29 32.30 18.36 9.92
CA TYR A 29 30.88 18.42 9.58
C TYR A 29 30.42 17.09 8.97
N LEU A 30 29.30 16.55 9.45
CA LEU A 30 28.79 15.29 8.93
C LEU A 30 28.43 15.36 7.46
N THR A 31 29.01 14.46 6.69
CA THR A 31 28.66 14.29 5.29
C THR A 31 27.50 13.34 5.12
N VAL A 32 26.55 13.71 4.27
CA VAL A 32 25.44 12.86 3.84
C VAL A 32 25.83 12.17 2.54
N GLY A 33 25.96 10.85 2.60
CA GLY A 33 26.29 10.02 1.46
C GLY A 33 25.22 10.02 0.36
N ALA A 34 25.59 9.45 -0.79
CA ALA A 34 24.64 9.17 -1.85
C ALA A 34 23.54 8.20 -1.37
N GLU A 35 22.37 8.30 -1.99
CA GLU A 35 21.25 7.42 -1.69
C GLU A 35 21.49 6.03 -2.28
N ILE A 36 21.36 5.00 -1.44
CA ILE A 36 21.53 3.59 -1.81
C ILE A 36 20.17 2.87 -1.83
N GLY A 37 19.94 1.99 -2.79
CA GLY A 37 18.81 1.05 -2.79
C GLY A 37 19.21 -0.29 -2.22
N LEU A 38 18.32 -0.96 -1.49
CA LEU A 38 18.65 -2.24 -0.84
C LEU A 38 18.59 -3.45 -1.78
N ASP A 39 17.79 -3.39 -2.84
CA ASP A 39 17.72 -4.42 -3.86
C ASP A 39 17.15 -3.91 -5.18
N ALA A 40 17.11 -4.81 -6.17
CA ALA A 40 16.48 -4.57 -7.47
C ALA A 40 14.94 -4.66 -7.40
N PRO A 41 14.23 -3.87 -8.23
CA PRO A 41 12.79 -4.01 -8.41
C PRO A 41 12.43 -5.36 -9.01
N VAL A 42 11.33 -5.93 -8.54
CA VAL A 42 10.66 -7.08 -9.13
C VAL A 42 9.31 -6.60 -9.67
N LEU A 43 9.06 -6.87 -10.96
CA LEU A 43 7.78 -6.57 -11.59
C LEU A 43 6.76 -7.65 -11.26
N GLY A 44 5.59 -7.25 -10.80
CA GLY A 44 4.52 -8.15 -10.39
C GLY A 44 3.30 -7.37 -9.89
N ASP A 45 2.67 -7.87 -8.83
CA ASP A 45 1.60 -7.17 -8.14
C ASP A 45 2.10 -5.88 -7.53
N VAL A 46 1.25 -4.87 -7.65
CA VAL A 46 1.57 -3.56 -7.12
C VAL A 46 0.97 -3.41 -5.74
N ASP A 47 1.69 -2.76 -4.86
CA ASP A 47 1.18 -2.28 -3.57
C ASP A 47 0.05 -1.24 -3.78
N GLY A 48 -0.79 -1.02 -2.77
CA GLY A 48 -1.88 -0.05 -2.77
C GLY A 48 -3.24 -0.58 -3.24
N VAL A 49 -4.29 0.24 -3.05
CA VAL A 49 -5.68 -0.06 -3.43
C VAL A 49 -5.93 0.39 -4.86
N LYS A 50 -6.44 -0.53 -5.68
CA LYS A 50 -6.79 -0.35 -7.08
C LYS A 50 -8.30 -0.52 -7.14
N GLN A 51 -8.98 0.52 -7.58
CA GLN A 51 -10.44 0.59 -7.50
C GLN A 51 -11.01 1.39 -8.67
N ALA A 52 -12.33 1.32 -8.80
CA ALA A 52 -13.08 2.01 -9.85
C ALA A 52 -12.46 1.83 -11.26
N PRO A 53 -12.21 0.59 -11.71
CA PRO A 53 -11.67 0.38 -13.05
C PRO A 53 -12.69 0.78 -14.11
N ALA A 54 -12.21 1.21 -15.26
CA ALA A 54 -12.99 1.36 -16.47
C ALA A 54 -12.22 0.76 -17.64
N ILE A 55 -12.96 0.23 -18.62
CA ILE A 55 -12.38 -0.48 -19.77
C ILE A 55 -13.09 -0.07 -21.05
N ALA A 56 -12.33 0.08 -22.13
CA ALA A 56 -12.85 0.23 -23.49
C ALA A 56 -12.02 -0.61 -24.47
N TYR A 57 -12.68 -1.12 -25.51
CA TYR A 57 -12.05 -1.82 -26.61
C TYR A 57 -11.79 -0.86 -27.79
N GLY A 58 -10.62 -0.95 -28.42
CA GLY A 58 -10.21 -0.12 -29.55
C GLY A 58 -8.94 -0.64 -30.20
N ASP A 59 -8.83 -0.53 -31.52
CA ASP A 59 -7.62 -0.92 -32.28
C ASP A 59 -7.07 -2.32 -31.94
N GLY A 60 -7.95 -3.32 -31.77
CA GLY A 60 -7.54 -4.71 -31.50
C GLY A 60 -7.05 -5.00 -30.08
N GLN A 61 -7.25 -4.08 -29.14
CA GLN A 61 -6.83 -4.20 -27.75
C GLN A 61 -7.81 -3.49 -26.81
N TYR A 62 -7.63 -3.70 -25.51
CA TYR A 62 -8.36 -2.97 -24.48
C TYR A 62 -7.46 -1.92 -23.84
N LEU A 63 -8.03 -0.78 -23.44
CA LEU A 63 -7.43 0.12 -22.47
C LEU A 63 -8.19 -0.03 -21.15
N VAL A 64 -7.47 -0.40 -20.09
CA VAL A 64 -8.00 -0.43 -18.73
C VAL A 64 -7.41 0.74 -17.96
N VAL A 65 -8.26 1.51 -17.26
CA VAL A 65 -7.87 2.65 -16.43
C VAL A 65 -8.44 2.50 -15.03
N TRP A 66 -7.75 2.99 -14.01
CA TRP A 66 -8.19 2.84 -12.61
C TRP A 66 -7.64 3.92 -11.69
N GLU A 67 -8.26 4.05 -10.52
CA GLU A 67 -7.70 4.78 -9.39
C GLU A 67 -6.69 3.91 -8.66
N ASP A 68 -5.52 4.46 -8.37
CA ASP A 68 -4.46 3.75 -7.68
C ASP A 68 -3.97 4.52 -6.45
N SER A 69 -4.30 4.01 -5.27
CA SER A 69 -3.98 4.63 -3.99
C SER A 69 -2.56 4.30 -3.51
N ARG A 70 -1.68 3.74 -4.34
CA ARG A 70 -0.30 3.43 -3.93
C ARG A 70 0.50 4.63 -3.46
N GLU A 71 0.15 5.85 -3.90
CA GLU A 71 0.76 7.10 -3.44
C GLU A 71 0.07 7.69 -2.19
N ALA A 72 -1.02 7.09 -1.69
CA ALA A 72 -1.90 7.74 -0.72
C ALA A 72 -1.24 7.94 0.65
N PHE A 73 -1.33 9.18 1.14
CA PHE A 73 -0.95 9.63 2.48
C PHE A 73 -2.03 9.19 3.46
N ALA A 74 -1.67 8.66 4.63
CA ALA A 74 -2.64 8.34 5.66
C ALA A 74 -3.35 9.62 6.16
N GLY A 75 -4.58 9.86 5.67
CA GLY A 75 -5.49 10.91 6.16
C GLY A 75 -5.80 12.08 5.20
N GLU A 76 -5.27 12.12 3.97
CA GLU A 76 -5.67 13.13 2.97
C GLU A 76 -6.78 12.57 2.06
N GLY A 77 -7.96 13.21 2.07
CA GLY A 77 -9.19 12.70 1.45
C GLY A 77 -9.13 12.39 -0.06
N THR A 78 -10.01 11.47 -0.47
CA THR A 78 -10.11 10.69 -1.73
C THR A 78 -10.28 11.43 -3.06
N ILE A 79 -10.12 12.75 -3.13
CA ILE A 79 -10.52 13.56 -4.31
C ILE A 79 -9.36 13.94 -5.25
N ASN A 80 -8.20 13.27 -5.13
CA ASN A 80 -7.04 13.51 -6.00
C ASN A 80 -6.10 12.28 -6.08
N VAL A 81 -6.67 11.12 -6.47
CA VAL A 81 -5.95 9.84 -6.52
C VAL A 81 -5.16 9.75 -7.83
N PRO A 82 -3.95 9.19 -7.86
CA PRO A 82 -3.26 8.83 -9.09
C PRO A 82 -4.15 7.96 -9.99
N LEU A 83 -4.19 8.29 -11.29
CA LEU A 83 -4.85 7.49 -12.30
C LEU A 83 -3.79 6.74 -13.11
N TYR A 84 -4.01 5.43 -13.26
CA TYR A 84 -3.15 4.55 -14.03
C TYR A 84 -3.91 3.93 -15.20
N ALA A 85 -3.16 3.49 -16.19
CA ALA A 85 -3.65 2.76 -17.33
C ALA A 85 -2.72 1.62 -17.73
N ALA A 86 -3.30 0.59 -18.34
CA ALA A 86 -2.57 -0.45 -19.05
C ALA A 86 -3.38 -0.89 -20.27
N ARG A 87 -2.69 -1.10 -21.40
CA ARG A 87 -3.27 -1.81 -22.53
C ARG A 87 -3.28 -3.30 -22.21
N VAL A 88 -4.34 -3.98 -22.64
CA VAL A 88 -4.57 -5.39 -22.41
C VAL A 88 -4.92 -6.06 -23.73
N ALA A 89 -4.26 -7.18 -24.04
CA ALA A 89 -4.53 -7.98 -25.22
C ALA A 89 -5.88 -8.70 -25.12
N LEU A 90 -6.36 -9.25 -26.23
CA LEU A 90 -7.65 -9.94 -26.31
C LEU A 90 -7.75 -11.15 -25.36
N ASP A 91 -6.62 -11.79 -25.07
CA ASP A 91 -6.55 -12.93 -24.16
C ASP A 91 -6.52 -12.52 -22.66
N GLY A 92 -6.58 -11.22 -22.37
CA GLY A 92 -6.54 -10.68 -21.02
C GLY A 92 -5.12 -10.47 -20.47
N THR A 93 -4.08 -10.61 -21.29
CA THR A 93 -2.70 -10.35 -20.88
C THR A 93 -2.35 -8.85 -20.94
N PRO A 94 -1.65 -8.28 -19.95
CA PRO A 94 -1.25 -6.87 -19.97
C PRO A 94 -0.12 -6.67 -20.98
N LEU A 95 -0.28 -5.66 -21.84
CA LEU A 95 0.71 -5.22 -22.84
C LEU A 95 1.68 -4.18 -22.27
N ASP A 96 1.24 -3.44 -21.24
CA ASP A 96 2.07 -2.46 -20.54
C ASP A 96 2.44 -2.98 -19.14
N SER A 97 3.71 -3.32 -18.96
CA SER A 97 4.27 -3.79 -17.69
C SER A 97 5.64 -3.13 -17.45
N PRO A 98 5.74 -2.13 -16.56
CA PRO A 98 4.70 -1.67 -15.62
C PRO A 98 3.56 -0.90 -16.30
N ALA A 99 2.39 -0.89 -15.65
CA ALA A 99 1.31 0.05 -15.97
C ALA A 99 1.81 1.49 -15.84
N PHE A 100 1.21 2.41 -16.62
CA PHE A 100 1.69 3.78 -16.74
C PHE A 100 0.69 4.79 -16.17
N ARG A 101 1.22 5.87 -15.61
CA ARG A 101 0.46 6.94 -14.95
C ARG A 101 -0.10 7.91 -16.00
N ILE A 102 -1.40 8.18 -15.94
CA ILE A 102 -2.10 9.08 -16.88
C ILE A 102 -2.49 10.44 -16.28
N GLY A 103 -2.39 10.57 -14.95
CA GLY A 103 -2.70 11.83 -14.26
C GLY A 103 -3.13 11.62 -12.82
N ARG A 104 -3.95 12.55 -12.31
CA ARG A 104 -4.62 12.45 -11.02
C ARG A 104 -6.09 12.86 -11.17
N GLY A 105 -6.97 12.18 -10.45
CA GLY A 105 -8.42 12.38 -10.47
C GLY A 105 -9.15 11.29 -9.72
N SER A 106 -10.46 11.17 -9.96
CA SER A 106 -11.27 10.07 -9.42
C SER A 106 -12.37 9.63 -10.38
N LYS A 107 -12.80 8.38 -10.21
CA LYS A 107 -13.85 7.64 -10.91
C LYS A 107 -13.71 7.72 -12.42
N PRO A 108 -12.62 7.19 -12.98
CA PRO A 108 -12.35 7.33 -14.41
C PRO A 108 -13.43 6.61 -15.25
N ALA A 109 -13.73 7.17 -16.41
CA ALA A 109 -14.48 6.52 -17.48
C ALA A 109 -13.65 6.57 -18.77
N VAL A 110 -13.79 5.58 -19.64
CA VAL A 110 -13.01 5.50 -20.89
C VAL A 110 -13.91 5.10 -22.05
N ALA A 111 -13.68 5.71 -23.21
CA ALA A 111 -14.27 5.32 -24.48
C ALA A 111 -13.21 5.37 -25.58
N SER A 112 -13.44 4.62 -26.67
CA SER A 112 -12.55 4.53 -27.82
C SER A 112 -13.24 5.08 -29.07
N ASP A 113 -12.51 5.82 -29.90
CA ASP A 113 -12.93 6.20 -31.25
C ASP A 113 -12.51 5.18 -32.32
N GLY A 114 -11.89 4.07 -31.90
CA GLY A 114 -11.33 3.02 -32.75
C GLY A 114 -9.86 3.21 -33.11
N SER A 115 -9.30 4.42 -32.93
CA SER A 115 -7.89 4.78 -33.20
C SER A 115 -7.13 5.27 -31.97
N GLY A 116 -7.85 5.65 -30.92
CA GLY A 116 -7.34 6.07 -29.63
C GLY A 116 -8.45 6.08 -28.59
N PHE A 117 -8.16 6.69 -27.45
CA PHE A 117 -9.03 6.68 -26.28
C PHE A 117 -9.17 8.08 -25.68
N LEU A 118 -10.36 8.35 -25.13
CA LEU A 118 -10.58 9.46 -24.21
C LEU A 118 -10.90 8.89 -22.84
N VAL A 119 -10.17 9.37 -21.83
CA VAL A 119 -10.43 9.07 -20.41
C VAL A 119 -10.95 10.32 -19.74
N THR A 120 -12.07 10.24 -19.04
CA THR A 120 -12.64 11.32 -18.24
C THR A 120 -12.64 11.00 -16.76
N PHE A 121 -12.55 12.02 -15.92
CA PHE A 121 -12.45 11.87 -14.47
C PHE A 121 -12.85 13.17 -13.77
N ALA A 122 -13.11 13.07 -12.46
CA ALA A 122 -13.33 14.23 -11.61
C ALA A 122 -11.97 14.80 -11.17
N GLY A 123 -11.80 16.11 -11.34
CA GLY A 123 -10.60 16.83 -10.93
C GLY A 123 -10.53 17.05 -9.41
N ALA A 124 -9.37 17.50 -8.93
CA ALA A 124 -9.20 17.87 -7.52
C ALA A 124 -9.90 19.21 -7.19
N PRO A 125 -10.38 19.42 -5.95
CA PRO A 125 -10.87 20.74 -5.53
C PRO A 125 -9.81 21.82 -5.76
N GLY A 126 -10.21 22.92 -6.41
CA GLY A 126 -9.30 24.01 -6.76
C GLY A 126 -8.43 23.77 -7.98
N ALA A 127 -8.54 22.61 -8.65
CA ALA A 127 -7.93 22.38 -9.96
C ALA A 127 -8.57 23.27 -11.04
N ALA A 128 -7.90 23.37 -12.19
CA ALA A 128 -8.41 24.14 -13.34
C ALA A 128 -9.70 23.56 -13.95
N CYS A 129 -9.99 22.28 -13.68
CA CYS A 129 -11.21 21.58 -14.13
C CYS A 129 -11.82 20.75 -12.99
N ASN A 130 -13.15 20.75 -12.90
CA ASN A 130 -13.90 19.82 -12.04
C ASN A 130 -14.27 18.54 -12.82
N GLN A 131 -14.57 18.71 -14.11
CA GLN A 131 -14.81 17.63 -15.06
C GLN A 131 -13.67 17.67 -16.08
N CYS A 132 -12.82 16.66 -16.05
CA CYS A 132 -11.56 16.66 -16.77
C CYS A 132 -11.50 15.49 -17.76
N GLY A 133 -10.62 15.58 -18.75
CA GLY A 133 -10.30 14.47 -19.64
C GLY A 133 -8.85 14.45 -20.11
N VAL A 134 -8.39 13.30 -20.58
CA VAL A 134 -7.08 13.09 -21.19
C VAL A 134 -7.21 12.12 -22.36
N ARG A 135 -6.58 12.45 -23.48
CA ARG A 135 -6.54 11.60 -24.67
C ARG A 135 -5.29 10.76 -24.71
N LEU A 136 -5.46 9.53 -25.18
CA LEU A 136 -4.39 8.59 -25.46
C LEU A 136 -4.52 8.12 -26.91
N ASP A 137 -3.39 7.93 -27.60
CA ASP A 137 -3.41 7.16 -28.85
C ASP A 137 -3.47 5.65 -28.59
N ALA A 138 -3.60 4.84 -29.65
CA ALA A 138 -3.62 3.39 -29.55
C ALA A 138 -2.32 2.79 -28.94
N SER A 139 -1.19 3.50 -28.97
CA SER A 139 0.03 3.04 -28.31
C SER A 139 0.04 3.29 -26.80
N GLY A 140 -0.97 4.01 -26.29
CA GLY A 140 -1.04 4.45 -24.89
C GLY A 140 -0.30 5.77 -24.64
N ALA A 141 0.22 6.44 -25.66
CA ALA A 141 0.87 7.72 -25.49
C ALA A 141 -0.15 8.82 -25.17
N ILE A 142 0.12 9.58 -24.11
CA ILE A 142 -0.72 10.70 -23.67
C ILE A 142 -0.55 11.85 -24.66
N LEU A 143 -1.66 12.29 -25.25
CA LEU A 143 -1.68 13.34 -26.27
C LEU A 143 -1.82 14.75 -25.70
N ASP A 144 -2.28 14.87 -24.45
CA ASP A 144 -2.54 16.14 -23.79
C ASP A 144 -1.52 16.41 -22.69
N ALA A 145 -0.72 17.48 -22.82
CA ALA A 145 0.26 17.88 -21.80
C ALA A 145 -0.40 18.38 -20.50
N THR A 146 -1.63 18.88 -20.60
CA THR A 146 -2.49 19.27 -19.47
C THR A 146 -3.88 18.69 -19.70
N PRO A 147 -4.58 18.19 -18.67
CA PRO A 147 -5.93 17.66 -18.83
C PRO A 147 -6.88 18.64 -19.52
N LEU A 148 -7.69 18.12 -20.44
CA LEU A 148 -8.77 18.85 -21.10
C LEU A 148 -9.79 19.30 -20.04
N THR A 149 -10.17 20.57 -20.09
CA THR A 149 -11.26 21.09 -19.26
C THR A 149 -12.59 20.86 -19.96
N ILE A 150 -13.32 19.81 -19.55
CA ILE A 150 -14.67 19.55 -20.05
C ILE A 150 -15.65 20.52 -19.38
N ALA A 151 -15.51 20.72 -18.07
CA ALA A 151 -16.18 21.78 -17.35
C ALA A 151 -15.34 22.28 -16.17
N ALA A 152 -15.22 23.61 -16.05
CA ALA A 152 -14.51 24.27 -14.95
C ALA A 152 -15.28 24.21 -13.62
N THR A 153 -16.60 23.99 -13.67
CA THR A 153 -17.46 23.83 -12.49
C THR A 153 -18.28 22.54 -12.64
N GLY A 154 -18.67 21.94 -11.53
CA GLY A 154 -19.42 20.68 -11.53
C GLY A 154 -19.30 19.95 -10.21
N TRP A 155 -20.22 19.03 -9.95
CA TRP A 155 -20.15 18.20 -8.75
C TRP A 155 -19.10 17.11 -8.92
N LEU A 156 -18.10 17.05 -8.03
CA LEU A 156 -16.95 16.15 -8.14
C LEU A 156 -17.29 14.68 -7.91
N GLY A 157 -18.45 14.37 -7.32
CA GLY A 157 -18.82 12.99 -6.98
C GLY A 157 -19.34 12.15 -8.15
N SER A 158 -19.61 12.76 -9.31
CA SER A 158 -20.08 12.08 -10.52
C SER A 158 -19.37 12.66 -11.76
N PRO A 159 -18.23 12.10 -12.17
CA PRO A 159 -17.53 12.51 -13.38
C PRO A 159 -18.30 12.15 -14.65
N PRO A 160 -17.82 12.61 -15.83
CA PRO A 160 -18.52 12.38 -17.09
C PRO A 160 -18.47 10.92 -17.50
N ALA A 161 -19.63 10.33 -17.77
CA ALA A 161 -19.74 9.09 -18.52
C ALA A 161 -19.53 9.37 -20.02
N LEU A 162 -18.95 8.42 -20.75
CA LEU A 162 -18.54 8.59 -22.14
C LEU A 162 -19.15 7.53 -23.06
N ALA A 163 -19.52 7.95 -24.27
CA ALA A 163 -19.75 7.07 -25.40
C ALA A 163 -19.19 7.68 -26.69
N TRP A 164 -18.68 6.86 -27.60
CA TRP A 164 -18.29 7.29 -28.94
C TRP A 164 -19.47 7.17 -29.90
N ASN A 165 -19.83 8.27 -30.56
CA ASN A 165 -20.97 8.29 -31.48
C ASN A 165 -20.60 8.17 -32.96
N GLY A 166 -19.38 7.74 -33.28
CA GLY A 166 -18.89 7.65 -34.66
C GLY A 166 -18.20 8.92 -35.18
N ALA A 167 -18.37 10.07 -34.50
CA ALA A 167 -17.73 11.33 -34.89
C ALA A 167 -17.10 12.12 -33.73
N ALA A 168 -17.69 12.05 -32.54
CA ALA A 168 -17.21 12.68 -31.33
C ALA A 168 -17.50 11.80 -30.10
N TYR A 169 -16.73 12.05 -29.03
CA TYR A 169 -17.05 11.52 -27.71
C TYR A 169 -18.17 12.36 -27.10
N GLN A 170 -19.25 11.71 -26.71
CA GLN A 170 -20.36 12.32 -26.01
C GLN A 170 -20.18 12.11 -24.51
N ALA A 171 -19.82 13.19 -23.82
CA ALA A 171 -19.65 13.21 -22.37
C ALA A 171 -20.94 13.68 -21.69
N VAL A 172 -21.39 12.98 -20.64
CA VAL A 172 -22.58 13.35 -19.85
C VAL A 172 -22.30 13.28 -18.35
N TRP A 173 -22.76 14.28 -17.59
CA TRP A 173 -22.58 14.36 -16.13
C TRP A 173 -23.70 15.15 -15.46
N PRO A 174 -23.92 15.02 -14.14
CA PRO A 174 -24.82 15.90 -13.41
C PRO A 174 -24.28 17.34 -13.36
N CYS A 175 -25.12 18.33 -13.67
CA CYS A 175 -24.75 19.74 -13.58
C CYS A 175 -24.50 20.19 -12.10
N THR A 176 -23.98 21.41 -11.92
CA THR A 176 -23.56 22.01 -10.62
C THR A 176 -24.61 22.06 -9.51
N ASN A 177 -25.90 21.90 -9.82
CA ASN A 177 -27.01 21.92 -8.85
C ASN A 177 -27.71 20.57 -8.68
N ASN A 178 -27.15 19.48 -9.23
CA ASN A 178 -27.67 18.12 -9.13
C ASN A 178 -29.11 17.94 -9.66
N SER A 179 -29.65 18.89 -10.43
CA SER A 179 -31.03 18.85 -10.92
C SER A 179 -31.16 18.72 -12.45
N HIS A 180 -30.06 18.81 -13.18
CA HIS A 180 -30.01 18.70 -14.64
C HIS A 180 -28.83 17.85 -15.09
N ILE A 181 -28.93 17.30 -16.29
CA ILE A 181 -27.83 16.60 -16.95
C ILE A 181 -27.14 17.60 -17.86
N CYS A 182 -25.81 17.62 -17.82
CA CYS A 182 -24.96 18.39 -18.69
C CYS A 182 -24.34 17.43 -19.70
N ALA A 183 -24.23 17.87 -20.95
CA ALA A 183 -23.60 17.11 -22.02
C ALA A 183 -22.64 18.00 -22.83
N ALA A 184 -21.57 17.40 -23.35
CA ALA A 184 -20.68 18.06 -24.30
C ALA A 184 -20.13 17.04 -25.30
N GLN A 185 -19.90 17.51 -26.53
CA GLN A 185 -19.19 16.74 -27.57
C GLN A 185 -17.70 17.07 -27.49
N ILE A 186 -16.86 16.05 -27.59
CA ILE A 186 -15.40 16.20 -27.58
C ILE A 186 -14.88 15.53 -28.84
N THR A 187 -14.21 16.28 -29.70
CA THR A 187 -13.66 15.71 -30.93
C THR A 187 -12.43 14.85 -30.61
N PRO A 188 -12.03 13.91 -31.50
CA PRO A 188 -10.76 13.19 -31.36
C PRO A 188 -9.53 14.11 -31.24
N ALA A 189 -9.63 15.33 -31.81
CA ALA A 189 -8.63 16.38 -31.69
C ALA A 189 -8.62 17.11 -30.32
N GLY A 190 -9.48 16.72 -29.37
CA GLY A 190 -9.54 17.29 -28.02
C GLY A 190 -10.31 18.61 -27.93
N VAL A 191 -11.06 18.98 -28.97
CA VAL A 191 -11.86 20.20 -28.96
C VAL A 191 -13.17 19.92 -28.24
N VAL A 192 -13.38 20.58 -27.09
CA VAL A 192 -14.62 20.53 -26.32
C VAL A 192 -15.65 21.48 -26.94
N GLY A 193 -16.78 20.93 -27.38
CA GLY A 193 -17.91 21.67 -27.91
C GLY A 193 -18.72 22.40 -26.82
N PRO A 194 -19.74 23.18 -27.21
CA PRO A 194 -20.57 23.90 -26.25
C PRO A 194 -21.30 22.94 -25.32
N MET A 195 -21.38 23.31 -24.03
CA MET A 195 -22.14 22.55 -23.04
C MET A 195 -23.65 22.70 -23.31
N VAL A 196 -24.33 21.57 -23.40
CA VAL A 196 -25.79 21.49 -23.51
C VAL A 196 -26.36 21.11 -22.15
N THR A 197 -27.35 21.86 -21.68
CA THR A 197 -28.10 21.50 -20.46
C THR A 197 -29.37 20.78 -20.86
N VAL A 198 -29.51 19.55 -20.40
CA VAL A 198 -30.68 18.70 -20.61
C VAL A 198 -31.58 18.84 -19.38
N PRO A 199 -32.81 19.38 -19.52
CA PRO A 199 -33.65 19.78 -18.40
C PRO A 199 -34.35 18.60 -17.71
N ILE A 200 -33.57 17.61 -17.25
CA ILE A 200 -34.07 16.40 -16.60
C ILE A 200 -33.48 16.23 -15.22
N LYS A 201 -34.36 15.96 -14.25
CA LYS A 201 -33.99 15.59 -12.87
C LYS A 201 -33.78 14.08 -12.74
N LEU A 202 -32.71 13.56 -13.35
CA LEU A 202 -32.19 12.23 -13.01
C LEU A 202 -31.24 12.34 -11.79
N ASN A 203 -31.70 12.92 -10.68
CA ASN A 203 -31.07 12.80 -9.34
C ASN A 203 -31.95 13.45 -8.25
N PRO A 204 -32.40 12.76 -7.19
CA PRO A 204 -33.40 13.37 -6.31
C PRO A 204 -33.38 12.88 -4.87
N TYR A 205 -32.24 12.88 -4.19
CA TYR A 205 -32.30 12.97 -2.74
C TYR A 205 -31.00 13.50 -2.14
N PRO A 206 -31.05 14.58 -1.32
CA PRO A 206 -29.86 15.10 -0.67
C PRO A 206 -29.21 14.13 0.33
N ALA A 207 -29.88 13.03 0.71
CA ALA A 207 -29.31 12.02 1.62
C ALA A 207 -28.59 10.84 0.94
N ARG A 208 -28.64 10.69 -0.40
CA ARG A 208 -27.95 9.60 -1.13
C ARG A 208 -27.31 10.08 -2.44
N PRO A 209 -26.19 10.81 -2.38
CA PRO A 209 -25.65 11.56 -3.52
C PRO A 209 -24.95 10.72 -4.62
N LEU A 210 -24.95 9.38 -4.58
CA LEU A 210 -23.96 8.57 -5.34
C LEU A 210 -24.41 7.96 -6.67
N ARG A 211 -25.59 8.28 -7.23
CA ARG A 211 -26.13 7.59 -8.42
C ARG A 211 -25.44 7.99 -9.72
N PRO A 212 -24.66 7.11 -10.37
CA PRO A 212 -23.93 7.46 -11.57
C PRO A 212 -24.82 7.34 -12.82
N LEU A 213 -24.70 8.31 -13.75
CA LEU A 213 -25.33 8.22 -15.06
C LEU A 213 -24.61 7.16 -15.92
N ARG A 214 -25.32 6.59 -16.90
CA ARG A 214 -24.74 5.76 -17.95
C ARG A 214 -25.11 6.33 -19.32
N VAL A 215 -24.20 6.20 -20.28
CA VAL A 215 -24.43 6.59 -21.67
C VAL A 215 -23.90 5.51 -22.61
N ALA A 216 -24.66 5.22 -23.66
CA ALA A 216 -24.21 4.38 -24.76
C ALA A 216 -24.68 5.01 -26.08
N SER A 217 -23.94 4.78 -27.15
CA SER A 217 -24.25 5.32 -28.48
C SER A 217 -24.59 4.21 -29.47
N ASP A 218 -25.48 4.52 -30.40
CA ASP A 218 -25.79 3.68 -31.56
C ASP A 218 -25.08 4.16 -32.84
N GLY A 219 -24.18 5.15 -32.73
CA GLY A 219 -23.48 5.78 -33.86
C GLY A 219 -24.24 6.91 -34.55
N THR A 220 -25.50 7.19 -34.17
CA THR A 220 -26.29 8.31 -34.69
C THR A 220 -26.76 9.27 -33.59
N GLY A 221 -26.87 8.76 -32.37
CA GLY A 221 -27.14 9.50 -31.15
C GLY A 221 -26.74 8.64 -29.94
N SER A 222 -27.22 9.00 -28.76
CA SER A 222 -26.97 8.23 -27.54
C SER A 222 -28.19 8.12 -26.67
N LEU A 223 -28.23 7.07 -25.85
CA LEU A 223 -29.18 6.92 -24.77
C LEU A 223 -28.47 7.22 -23.45
N VAL A 224 -29.06 8.11 -22.64
CA VAL A 224 -28.62 8.38 -21.27
C VAL A 224 -29.59 7.71 -20.31
N LEU A 225 -29.07 6.91 -19.38
CA LEU A 225 -29.84 6.16 -18.38
C LEU A 225 -29.53 6.66 -16.97
N GLY A 226 -30.56 6.76 -16.13
CA GLY A 226 -30.42 7.12 -14.71
C GLY A 226 -31.72 6.96 -13.93
N TRP A 227 -31.69 7.31 -12.64
CA TRP A 227 -32.84 7.23 -11.74
C TRP A 227 -33.52 8.60 -11.53
N SER A 228 -34.84 8.66 -11.68
CA SER A 228 -35.64 9.89 -11.54
C SER A 228 -36.11 10.16 -10.10
N GLN A 229 -36.78 11.30 -9.86
CA GLN A 229 -37.30 11.75 -8.54
C GLN A 229 -38.19 10.77 -7.78
N GLY A 230 -38.79 9.80 -8.47
CA GLY A 230 -39.63 8.77 -7.88
C GLY A 230 -38.98 7.39 -7.77
N PHE A 231 -37.64 7.28 -7.82
CA PHE A 231 -36.94 5.98 -7.93
C PHE A 231 -37.30 5.19 -9.21
N GLU A 232 -37.76 5.89 -10.24
CA GLU A 232 -38.09 5.28 -11.53
C GLU A 232 -36.83 5.25 -12.42
N LEU A 233 -36.56 4.09 -13.01
CA LEU A 233 -35.50 3.93 -13.99
C LEU A 233 -35.93 4.59 -15.30
N SER A 234 -35.23 5.65 -15.71
CA SER A 234 -35.61 6.45 -16.87
C SER A 234 -34.45 6.71 -17.81
N ALA A 235 -34.78 6.92 -19.08
CA ALA A 235 -33.82 7.28 -20.10
C ALA A 235 -34.26 8.49 -20.92
N ILE A 236 -33.28 9.13 -21.57
CA ILE A 236 -33.51 10.12 -22.63
C ILE A 236 -32.56 9.88 -23.78
N ARG A 237 -33.01 10.13 -25.01
CA ARG A 237 -32.11 10.12 -26.17
C ARG A 237 -31.53 11.50 -26.40
N LEU A 238 -30.25 11.51 -26.74
CA LEU A 238 -29.53 12.67 -27.23
C LEU A 238 -29.23 12.47 -28.71
N ASP A 239 -29.34 13.53 -29.49
CA ASP A 239 -28.86 13.54 -30.86
C ASP A 239 -27.32 13.54 -30.92
N ALA A 240 -26.77 13.50 -32.13
CA ALA A 240 -25.32 13.53 -32.37
C ALA A 240 -24.63 14.79 -31.82
N GLN A 241 -25.36 15.88 -31.57
CA GLN A 241 -24.84 17.12 -31.00
C GLN A 241 -24.99 17.17 -29.47
N GLY A 242 -25.69 16.22 -28.87
CA GLY A 242 -25.96 16.19 -27.42
C GLY A 242 -27.23 16.92 -26.99
N ALA A 243 -28.07 17.35 -27.94
CA ALA A 243 -29.37 17.92 -27.61
C ALA A 243 -30.39 16.81 -27.35
N PRO A 244 -31.34 17.02 -26.42
CA PRO A 244 -32.37 16.04 -26.13
C PRO A 244 -33.33 15.87 -27.31
N VAL A 245 -33.60 14.63 -27.69
CA VAL A 245 -34.56 14.28 -28.76
C VAL A 245 -36.00 14.40 -28.25
N GLU A 246 -36.25 13.92 -27.03
CA GLU A 246 -37.54 14.06 -26.36
C GLU A 246 -37.61 15.30 -25.46
N ALA A 247 -38.83 15.79 -25.21
CA ALA A 247 -39.08 16.87 -24.24
C ALA A 247 -39.00 16.42 -22.77
N ALA A 248 -39.08 15.11 -22.51
CA ALA A 248 -39.07 14.51 -21.17
C ALA A 248 -38.48 13.08 -21.23
N PRO A 249 -37.89 12.57 -20.13
CA PRO A 249 -37.40 11.19 -20.10
C PRO A 249 -38.56 10.20 -20.13
N PHE A 250 -38.28 8.97 -20.57
CA PHE A 250 -39.24 7.87 -20.61
C PHE A 250 -38.78 6.71 -19.71
N PRO A 251 -39.71 5.95 -19.11
CA PRO A 251 -39.38 4.80 -18.27
C PRO A 251 -38.79 3.66 -19.09
N VAL A 252 -37.81 2.94 -18.55
CA VAL A 252 -37.17 1.77 -19.19
C VAL A 252 -37.58 0.45 -18.54
N GLY A 253 -37.92 0.46 -17.26
CA GLY A 253 -38.31 -0.72 -16.49
C GLY A 253 -39.52 -0.46 -15.61
N PRO A 254 -39.97 -1.49 -14.86
CA PRO A 254 -41.10 -1.34 -13.95
C PRO A 254 -40.83 -0.29 -12.88
N ILE A 255 -41.87 0.43 -12.48
CA ILE A 255 -41.81 1.41 -11.39
C ILE A 255 -41.69 0.64 -10.08
N SER A 256 -40.54 0.71 -9.41
CA SER A 256 -40.40 0.20 -8.04
C SER A 256 -40.67 1.33 -7.04
N SER A 257 -41.54 1.05 -6.07
CA SER A 257 -41.96 2.06 -5.09
C SER A 257 -40.88 2.38 -4.05
N ASN A 258 -39.79 1.59 -3.97
CA ASN A 258 -38.77 1.74 -2.93
C ASN A 258 -37.43 1.02 -3.23
N SER A 259 -36.77 1.29 -4.37
CA SER A 259 -35.46 0.68 -4.70
C SER A 259 -34.30 1.28 -3.91
N TYR A 260 -33.56 0.43 -3.18
CA TYR A 260 -32.39 0.81 -2.39
C TYR A 260 -31.05 0.69 -3.13
N THR A 261 -31.04 0.04 -4.29
CA THR A 261 -29.84 -0.18 -5.11
C THR A 261 -29.69 0.89 -6.18
N ASP A 262 -28.46 1.39 -6.33
CA ASP A 262 -28.12 2.52 -7.21
C ASP A 262 -27.42 2.08 -8.51
N ASP A 263 -27.19 0.77 -8.68
CA ASP A 263 -26.34 0.22 -9.72
C ASP A 263 -27.05 0.02 -11.07
N LEU A 264 -26.39 0.51 -12.11
CA LEU A 264 -26.83 0.53 -13.49
C LEU A 264 -25.69 0.15 -14.43
N ALA A 265 -26.03 -0.50 -15.54
CA ALA A 265 -25.13 -0.71 -16.65
C ALA A 265 -25.88 -0.50 -17.98
N LEU A 266 -25.20 0.01 -19.00
CA LEU A 266 -25.78 0.30 -20.31
C LEU A 266 -24.76 0.01 -21.41
N THR A 267 -25.22 -0.62 -22.49
CA THR A 267 -24.43 -0.78 -23.73
C THR A 267 -25.35 -0.77 -24.95
N PHE A 268 -24.77 -0.72 -26.15
CA PHE A 268 -25.47 -0.93 -27.42
C PHE A 268 -24.99 -2.25 -28.03
N ASP A 269 -25.90 -3.17 -28.33
CA ASP A 269 -25.56 -4.51 -28.84
C ASP A 269 -25.41 -4.57 -30.38
N GLY A 270 -25.48 -3.41 -31.05
CA GLY A 270 -25.52 -3.29 -32.50
C GLY A 270 -26.94 -3.15 -33.08
N ILE A 271 -27.98 -3.42 -32.28
CA ILE A 271 -29.39 -3.36 -32.68
C ILE A 271 -30.21 -2.50 -31.72
N SER A 272 -29.98 -2.65 -30.42
CA SER A 272 -30.70 -1.99 -29.34
C SER A 272 -29.76 -1.65 -28.20
N TYR A 273 -30.13 -0.62 -27.45
CA TYR A 273 -29.54 -0.38 -26.15
C TYR A 273 -30.00 -1.47 -25.19
N VAL A 274 -29.10 -2.01 -24.39
CA VAL A 274 -29.41 -2.96 -23.31
C VAL A 274 -29.09 -2.30 -21.98
N ALA A 275 -30.13 -2.01 -21.21
CA ALA A 275 -30.03 -1.43 -19.88
C ALA A 275 -30.16 -2.56 -18.84
N ALA A 276 -29.26 -2.62 -17.87
CA ALA A 276 -29.33 -3.54 -16.74
C ALA A 276 -29.34 -2.78 -15.41
N TRP A 277 -30.08 -3.31 -14.43
CA TRP A 277 -30.20 -2.72 -13.10
C TRP A 277 -30.40 -3.79 -12.04
N SER A 278 -30.01 -3.46 -10.81
CA SER A 278 -30.41 -4.20 -9.62
C SER A 278 -31.60 -3.48 -8.97
N ASN A 279 -32.57 -4.24 -8.48
CA ASN A 279 -33.72 -3.71 -7.73
C ASN A 279 -33.87 -4.48 -6.42
N GLU A 280 -33.81 -3.75 -5.31
CA GLU A 280 -34.09 -4.26 -3.98
C GLU A 280 -35.30 -3.54 -3.38
N ASP A 281 -36.39 -4.28 -3.20
CA ASP A 281 -37.61 -3.81 -2.56
C ASP A 281 -37.79 -4.53 -1.21
N PHE A 282 -37.38 -3.86 -0.13
CA PHE A 282 -37.54 -4.36 1.24
C PHE A 282 -39.01 -4.56 1.65
N ALA A 283 -39.93 -3.76 1.11
CA ALA A 283 -41.35 -3.86 1.46
C ALA A 283 -41.98 -5.11 0.84
N GLN A 284 -41.51 -5.51 -0.35
CA GLN A 284 -41.93 -6.73 -1.04
C GLN A 284 -41.03 -7.94 -0.74
N ASN A 285 -39.90 -7.73 -0.05
CA ASN A 285 -38.89 -8.75 0.22
C ASN A 285 -38.37 -9.38 -1.09
N VAL A 286 -37.99 -8.54 -2.05
CA VAL A 286 -37.57 -8.92 -3.41
C VAL A 286 -36.22 -8.29 -3.74
N SER A 287 -35.28 -9.10 -4.23
CA SER A 287 -33.97 -8.66 -4.70
C SER A 287 -33.68 -9.30 -6.07
N VAL A 288 -33.56 -8.50 -7.12
CA VAL A 288 -33.53 -9.01 -8.51
C VAL A 288 -32.56 -8.21 -9.37
N VAL A 289 -31.78 -8.91 -10.19
CA VAL A 289 -31.02 -8.31 -11.29
C VAL A 289 -31.81 -8.46 -12.59
N SER A 290 -32.04 -7.37 -13.29
CA SER A 290 -32.90 -7.31 -14.48
C SER A 290 -32.25 -6.55 -15.64
N ALA A 291 -32.76 -6.76 -16.85
CA ALA A 291 -32.40 -5.99 -18.03
C ALA A 291 -33.62 -5.64 -18.91
N ALA A 292 -33.47 -4.66 -19.80
CA ALA A 292 -34.46 -4.32 -20.81
C ALA A 292 -33.79 -3.74 -22.06
N ARG A 293 -34.37 -3.98 -23.23
CA ARG A 293 -33.90 -3.40 -24.48
C ARG A 293 -34.68 -2.16 -24.86
N VAL A 294 -33.95 -1.18 -25.40
CA VAL A 294 -34.50 0.06 -25.94
C VAL A 294 -33.97 0.24 -27.36
N THR A 295 -34.86 0.43 -28.32
CA THR A 295 -34.46 0.71 -29.71
C THR A 295 -33.81 2.09 -29.84
N SER A 296 -33.05 2.33 -30.91
CA SER A 296 -32.57 3.67 -31.30
C SER A 296 -33.67 4.72 -31.41
N ALA A 297 -34.90 4.29 -31.71
CA ALA A 297 -36.09 5.15 -31.77
C ALA A 297 -36.70 5.48 -30.40
N GLY A 298 -36.17 4.92 -29.30
CA GLY A 298 -36.66 5.13 -27.93
C GLY A 298 -37.79 4.18 -27.52
N ALA A 299 -38.18 3.22 -28.36
CA ALA A 299 -39.17 2.22 -27.98
C ALA A 299 -38.57 1.17 -27.03
N VAL A 300 -39.18 1.00 -25.86
CA VAL A 300 -38.82 -0.04 -24.87
C VAL A 300 -39.45 -1.37 -25.30
N LEU A 301 -38.61 -2.36 -25.58
CA LEU A 301 -39.06 -3.68 -26.06
C LEU A 301 -39.50 -4.59 -24.93
N ASP A 302 -38.93 -4.41 -23.75
CA ASP A 302 -39.13 -5.29 -22.59
C ASP A 302 -39.62 -4.48 -21.36
N PRO A 303 -40.79 -3.82 -21.41
CA PRO A 303 -41.25 -2.91 -20.35
C PRO A 303 -41.51 -3.59 -19.00
N GLY A 304 -41.67 -4.93 -18.99
CA GLY A 304 -41.77 -5.72 -17.75
C GLY A 304 -40.42 -6.08 -17.13
N GLY A 305 -39.31 -5.81 -17.82
CA GLY A 305 -37.98 -6.30 -17.46
C GLY A 305 -37.78 -7.78 -17.78
N ILE A 306 -36.54 -8.13 -18.11
CA ILE A 306 -36.04 -9.49 -18.26
C ILE A 306 -35.28 -9.82 -16.98
N VAL A 307 -35.77 -10.80 -16.23
CA VAL A 307 -35.12 -11.24 -14.98
C VAL A 307 -33.88 -12.08 -15.30
N LEU A 308 -32.75 -11.70 -14.73
CA LEU A 308 -31.46 -12.39 -14.91
C LEU A 308 -31.07 -13.21 -13.69
N ASP A 309 -31.36 -12.72 -12.49
CA ASP A 309 -31.10 -13.41 -11.22
C ASP A 309 -32.13 -13.01 -10.16
N MET A 310 -32.56 -14.00 -9.38
CA MET A 310 -33.43 -13.82 -8.22
C MET A 310 -32.59 -14.08 -6.97
N LEU A 311 -32.28 -13.02 -6.24
CA LEU A 311 -31.39 -13.04 -5.10
C LEU A 311 -32.16 -13.11 -3.78
N SER A 312 -31.47 -13.52 -2.72
CA SER A 312 -32.05 -13.47 -1.37
C SER A 312 -32.38 -12.02 -1.00
N PRO A 313 -33.49 -11.76 -0.29
CA PRO A 313 -33.77 -10.44 0.24
C PRO A 313 -32.68 -10.01 1.23
N GLY A 314 -32.20 -8.77 1.13
CA GLY A 314 -31.03 -8.33 1.87
C GLY A 314 -29.70 -8.80 1.26
N GLU A 315 -29.69 -9.39 0.06
CA GLU A 315 -28.45 -9.75 -0.66
C GLU A 315 -28.48 -9.20 -2.10
N PRO A 316 -28.53 -7.87 -2.30
CA PRO A 316 -28.69 -7.27 -3.62
C PRO A 316 -27.51 -7.48 -4.56
N GLY A 317 -27.81 -7.49 -5.86
CA GLY A 317 -26.80 -7.32 -6.89
C GLY A 317 -26.22 -5.91 -6.83
N THR A 318 -24.91 -5.78 -6.89
CA THR A 318 -24.20 -4.49 -6.85
C THR A 318 -23.06 -4.46 -7.88
N HIS A 319 -22.49 -3.28 -8.14
CA HIS A 319 -21.38 -3.03 -9.07
C HIS A 319 -21.62 -3.66 -10.45
N LEU A 320 -22.76 -3.36 -11.07
CA LEU A 320 -23.12 -3.97 -12.35
C LEU A 320 -22.17 -3.52 -13.47
N ALA A 321 -21.74 -4.47 -14.30
CA ALA A 321 -21.02 -4.22 -15.56
C ALA A 321 -21.72 -4.94 -16.72
N ILE A 322 -21.53 -4.43 -17.93
CA ILE A 322 -22.19 -5.00 -19.12
C ILE A 322 -21.28 -4.88 -20.33
N ALA A 323 -21.28 -5.89 -21.19
CA ALA A 323 -20.59 -5.87 -22.47
C ALA A 323 -21.39 -6.62 -23.53
N SER A 324 -21.35 -6.14 -24.76
CA SER A 324 -22.04 -6.76 -25.90
C SER A 324 -21.09 -6.94 -27.06
N ASP A 325 -21.08 -8.15 -27.63
CA ASP A 325 -20.45 -8.44 -28.92
C ASP A 325 -21.08 -9.69 -29.55
N GLY A 326 -21.09 -9.76 -30.88
CA GLY A 326 -21.52 -10.95 -31.61
C GLY A 326 -22.99 -11.35 -31.39
N GLY A 327 -23.86 -10.40 -31.02
CA GLY A 327 -25.28 -10.67 -30.73
C GLY A 327 -25.55 -11.27 -29.34
N VAL A 328 -24.53 -11.34 -28.48
CA VAL A 328 -24.65 -11.74 -27.08
C VAL A 328 -24.27 -10.56 -26.18
N THR A 329 -25.14 -10.24 -25.24
CA THR A 329 -24.89 -9.27 -24.17
C THR A 329 -24.65 -10.03 -22.87
N THR A 330 -23.52 -9.79 -22.22
CA THR A 330 -23.20 -10.35 -20.90
C THR A 330 -23.33 -9.28 -19.83
N VAL A 331 -24.16 -9.53 -18.82
CA VAL A 331 -24.36 -8.68 -17.65
C VAL A 331 -23.64 -9.34 -16.47
N PHE A 332 -22.89 -8.55 -15.71
CA PHE A 332 -22.12 -8.98 -14.54
C PHE A 332 -22.62 -8.24 -13.30
N TRP A 333 -22.61 -8.91 -12.15
CA TRP A 333 -22.89 -8.28 -10.87
C TRP A 333 -22.16 -8.98 -9.73
N ARG A 334 -21.93 -8.22 -8.66
CA ARG A 334 -21.49 -8.72 -7.35
C ARG A 334 -22.72 -8.98 -6.49
N VAL A 335 -22.80 -10.11 -5.80
CA VAL A 335 -23.88 -10.37 -4.83
C VAL A 335 -23.46 -9.85 -3.46
N TRP A 336 -24.17 -8.87 -2.91
CA TRP A 336 -23.92 -8.37 -1.55
C TRP A 336 -24.37 -9.39 -0.50
N THR A 337 -23.63 -9.52 0.61
CA THR A 337 -23.93 -10.44 1.71
C THR A 337 -23.62 -9.76 3.05
N GLU A 338 -24.46 -9.96 4.08
CA GLU A 338 -24.27 -9.36 5.42
C GLU A 338 -23.10 -9.98 6.20
N THR A 339 -22.77 -11.25 5.94
CA THR A 339 -21.89 -12.06 6.79
C THR A 339 -20.54 -12.39 6.18
N ASP A 340 -20.37 -12.17 4.87
CA ASP A 340 -19.17 -12.56 4.14
C ASP A 340 -18.55 -11.35 3.43
N ASP A 341 -17.29 -11.16 3.76
CA ASP A 341 -16.33 -10.28 3.12
C ASP A 341 -15.99 -10.72 1.66
N PHE A 342 -16.51 -11.86 1.20
CA PHE A 342 -16.18 -12.49 -0.07
C PHE A 342 -17.39 -12.78 -0.95
N THR A 343 -18.01 -11.69 -1.35
CA THR A 343 -19.16 -11.67 -2.24
C THR A 343 -18.88 -12.32 -3.60
N PRO A 344 -19.67 -13.33 -4.00
CA PRO A 344 -19.53 -13.95 -5.32
C PRO A 344 -19.91 -12.96 -6.42
N MET A 345 -19.18 -13.04 -7.53
CA MET A 345 -19.51 -12.36 -8.78
C MET A 345 -20.23 -13.35 -9.68
N ARG A 346 -21.29 -12.88 -10.31
CA ARG A 346 -22.11 -13.66 -11.24
C ARG A 346 -22.23 -12.97 -12.58
N ALA A 347 -22.58 -13.75 -13.59
CA ALA A 347 -22.92 -13.24 -14.91
C ALA A 347 -24.15 -13.93 -15.51
N ALA A 348 -24.87 -13.23 -16.39
CA ALA A 348 -25.90 -13.80 -17.25
C ALA A 348 -25.79 -13.24 -18.66
N ARG A 349 -26.06 -14.09 -19.64
CA ARG A 349 -26.01 -13.75 -21.07
C ARG A 349 -27.41 -13.63 -21.64
N LEU A 350 -27.59 -12.66 -22.51
CA LEU A 350 -28.80 -12.39 -23.27
C LEU A 350 -28.48 -12.44 -24.77
N SER A 351 -29.36 -13.03 -25.55
CA SER A 351 -29.38 -12.79 -27.00
C SER A 351 -29.85 -11.37 -27.32
N SER A 352 -29.54 -10.87 -28.51
CA SER A 352 -30.12 -9.64 -29.06
C SER A 352 -31.66 -9.65 -29.11
N GLY A 353 -32.25 -10.86 -29.13
CA GLY A 353 -33.69 -11.09 -29.01
C GLY A 353 -34.28 -10.90 -27.60
N GLY A 354 -33.46 -10.63 -26.58
CA GLY A 354 -33.88 -10.48 -25.18
C GLY A 354 -34.13 -11.81 -24.46
N VAL A 355 -33.66 -12.92 -25.01
CA VAL A 355 -33.79 -14.25 -24.41
C VAL A 355 -32.55 -14.54 -23.57
N PRO A 356 -32.68 -14.84 -22.25
CA PRO A 356 -31.58 -15.35 -21.43
C PRO A 356 -31.03 -16.66 -22.00
N LEU A 357 -29.71 -16.75 -22.10
CA LEU A 357 -29.00 -17.90 -22.70
C LEU A 357 -28.51 -18.90 -21.65
N ASP A 358 -28.44 -18.49 -20.38
CA ASP A 358 -28.01 -19.33 -19.28
C ASP A 358 -29.21 -19.88 -18.50
N ALA A 359 -29.14 -21.16 -18.10
CA ALA A 359 -30.18 -21.77 -17.25
C ALA A 359 -30.13 -21.26 -15.79
N ALA A 360 -28.97 -20.78 -15.37
CA ALA A 360 -28.71 -20.11 -14.10
C ALA A 360 -27.51 -19.16 -14.27
N PRO A 361 -27.35 -18.14 -13.43
CA PRO A 361 -26.18 -17.27 -13.47
C PRO A 361 -24.86 -18.04 -13.43
N LEU A 362 -23.91 -17.63 -14.26
CA LEU A 362 -22.55 -18.14 -14.30
C LEU A 362 -21.78 -17.65 -13.07
N ASP A 363 -21.03 -18.55 -12.41
CA ASP A 363 -20.05 -18.17 -11.39
C ASP A 363 -18.76 -17.69 -12.06
N VAL A 364 -18.45 -16.41 -11.90
CA VAL A 364 -17.26 -15.78 -12.49
C VAL A 364 -16.18 -15.49 -11.45
N GLY A 365 -16.32 -16.02 -10.23
CA GLY A 365 -15.36 -15.91 -9.14
C GLY A 365 -15.78 -14.92 -8.07
N LYS A 366 -14.81 -14.31 -7.39
CA LYS A 366 -15.00 -13.34 -6.30
C LYS A 366 -14.29 -12.03 -6.64
N GLY A 367 -14.89 -10.91 -6.22
CA GLY A 367 -14.36 -9.58 -6.48
C GLY A 367 -15.42 -8.48 -6.42
N ARG A 368 -15.03 -7.27 -6.82
CA ARG A 368 -15.86 -6.06 -6.83
C ARG A 368 -15.42 -5.07 -7.92
N ASP A 369 -16.05 -3.90 -7.95
CA ASP A 369 -15.72 -2.79 -8.84
C ASP A 369 -15.63 -3.25 -10.29
N LEU A 370 -16.74 -3.77 -10.79
CA LEU A 370 -16.76 -4.45 -12.08
C LEU A 370 -16.78 -3.44 -13.23
N ALA A 371 -15.98 -3.72 -14.26
CA ALA A 371 -16.07 -3.05 -15.55
C ALA A 371 -15.90 -4.08 -16.66
N ALA A 372 -16.63 -3.96 -17.76
CA ALA A 372 -16.59 -4.94 -18.83
C ALA A 372 -16.59 -4.26 -20.20
N ALA A 373 -15.83 -4.84 -21.12
CA ALA A 373 -15.88 -4.53 -22.54
C ALA A 373 -15.79 -5.84 -23.33
N ALA A 374 -16.33 -5.85 -24.55
CA ALA A 374 -16.30 -7.03 -25.39
C ALA A 374 -15.48 -6.80 -26.66
N SER A 375 -14.91 -7.88 -27.17
CA SER A 375 -14.22 -7.93 -28.46
C SER A 375 -14.24 -9.36 -29.01
N GLY A 376 -14.26 -9.50 -30.34
CA GLY A 376 -14.08 -10.78 -31.04
C GLY A 376 -14.99 -11.93 -30.59
N GLY A 377 -16.17 -11.67 -30.03
CA GLY A 377 -17.12 -12.66 -29.52
C GLY A 377 -16.94 -13.06 -28.05
N GLU A 378 -16.15 -12.31 -27.27
CA GLU A 378 -15.98 -12.55 -25.83
C GLU A 378 -16.08 -11.25 -25.01
N ALA A 379 -16.57 -11.39 -23.78
CA ALA A 379 -16.54 -10.32 -22.79
C ALA A 379 -15.30 -10.45 -21.90
N LEU A 380 -14.58 -9.35 -21.71
CA LEU A 380 -13.50 -9.22 -20.74
C LEU A 380 -14.01 -8.44 -19.52
N LEU A 381 -14.15 -9.14 -18.39
CA LEU A 381 -14.51 -8.57 -17.10
C LEU A 381 -13.24 -8.15 -16.35
N ILE A 382 -13.16 -6.87 -15.97
CA ILE A 382 -12.17 -6.33 -15.04
C ILE A 382 -12.82 -6.20 -13.67
N PHE A 383 -12.10 -6.62 -12.64
CA PHE A 383 -12.56 -6.53 -11.25
C PHE A 383 -11.38 -6.36 -10.29
N ALA A 384 -11.66 -5.75 -9.14
CA ALA A 384 -10.73 -5.72 -8.02
C ALA A 384 -10.89 -7.00 -7.18
N ASP A 385 -9.77 -7.63 -6.80
CA ASP A 385 -9.74 -8.95 -6.14
C ASP A 385 -9.72 -8.93 -4.60
N GLY A 386 -9.95 -7.78 -3.96
CA GLY A 386 -9.95 -7.63 -2.49
C GLY A 386 -10.96 -6.64 -1.90
N LEU A 387 -11.04 -6.57 -0.57
CA LEU A 387 -12.05 -5.90 0.26
C LEU A 387 -12.01 -4.36 0.33
N PHE A 388 -13.15 -3.73 0.65
CA PHE A 388 -13.20 -2.39 1.28
C PHE A 388 -13.39 -2.61 2.76
N ASP A 389 -12.39 -2.34 3.59
CA ASP A 389 -12.72 -1.88 4.93
C ASP A 389 -11.71 -0.86 5.42
N TYR A 390 -12.19 0.01 6.30
CA TYR A 390 -11.51 1.21 6.78
C TYR A 390 -10.28 0.84 7.60
N GLU A 391 -9.16 0.52 6.94
CA GLU A 391 -7.88 1.18 7.15
C GLU A 391 -6.74 0.62 6.27
N LEU A 392 -6.77 -0.63 5.77
CA LEU A 392 -5.73 -1.19 4.87
C LEU A 392 -6.20 -2.48 4.16
N ILE A 393 -6.08 -2.65 2.83
CA ILE A 393 -5.70 -3.92 2.17
C ILE A 393 -5.39 -3.70 0.68
N HIS A 394 -4.29 -4.25 0.18
CA HIS A 394 -3.93 -4.20 -1.24
C HIS A 394 -5.03 -4.82 -2.11
N THR A 395 -5.45 -4.14 -3.18
CA THR A 395 -6.27 -4.76 -4.22
C THR A 395 -5.52 -4.74 -5.54
N ASN A 396 -5.63 -5.83 -6.29
CA ASN A 396 -5.15 -5.93 -7.66
C ASN A 396 -6.33 -5.94 -8.62
N LEU A 397 -6.06 -5.51 -9.85
CA LEU A 397 -7.00 -5.67 -10.93
C LEU A 397 -6.76 -6.98 -11.66
N ARG A 398 -7.83 -7.73 -11.82
CA ARG A 398 -7.87 -8.99 -12.53
C ARG A 398 -8.74 -8.88 -13.75
N ALA A 399 -8.41 -9.66 -14.76
CA ALA A 399 -9.25 -9.85 -15.94
C ALA A 399 -9.77 -11.29 -16.00
N ARG A 400 -11.07 -11.45 -16.23
CA ARG A 400 -11.72 -12.75 -16.47
C ARG A 400 -12.44 -12.71 -17.81
N ARG A 401 -12.13 -13.69 -18.66
CA ARG A 401 -12.79 -13.87 -19.95
C ARG A 401 -14.05 -14.70 -19.79
N VAL A 402 -15.12 -14.26 -20.45
CA VAL A 402 -16.38 -14.99 -20.59
C VAL A 402 -16.72 -15.09 -22.08
N ALA A 403 -16.74 -16.31 -22.60
CA ALA A 403 -17.03 -16.56 -24.00
C ALA A 403 -18.52 -16.41 -24.29
N ALA A 404 -18.87 -16.15 -25.56
CA ALA A 404 -20.26 -16.05 -26.00
C ALA A 404 -21.08 -17.34 -25.77
N ASP A 405 -20.44 -18.49 -25.54
CA ASP A 405 -21.08 -19.77 -25.18
C ASP A 405 -21.21 -20.01 -23.66
N GLY A 406 -20.68 -19.09 -22.84
CA GLY A 406 -20.74 -19.11 -21.37
C GLY A 406 -19.56 -19.83 -20.72
N THR A 407 -18.63 -20.35 -21.51
CA THR A 407 -17.40 -20.95 -20.98
C THR A 407 -16.44 -19.89 -20.47
N LEU A 408 -15.57 -20.30 -19.54
CA LEU A 408 -14.55 -19.45 -18.90
C LEU A 408 -13.17 -19.96 -19.35
N PRO A 409 -12.60 -19.43 -20.44
CA PRO A 409 -11.49 -20.08 -21.16
C PRO A 409 -10.18 -20.19 -20.36
N ALA A 410 -9.99 -19.33 -19.35
CA ALA A 410 -8.77 -19.25 -18.54
C ALA A 410 -9.08 -18.69 -17.14
N PRO A 411 -8.28 -19.02 -16.11
CA PRO A 411 -8.38 -18.38 -14.79
C PRO A 411 -8.13 -16.86 -14.88
N PRO A 412 -8.54 -16.07 -13.86
CA PRO A 412 -8.30 -14.64 -13.87
C PRO A 412 -6.81 -14.27 -14.00
N SER A 413 -6.48 -13.39 -14.96
CA SER A 413 -5.13 -12.87 -15.19
C SER A 413 -4.91 -11.53 -14.49
N ARG A 414 -3.64 -11.12 -14.32
CA ARG A 414 -3.28 -9.81 -13.74
C ARG A 414 -3.38 -8.70 -14.79
N VAL A 415 -3.89 -7.54 -14.38
CA VAL A 415 -3.99 -6.35 -15.25
C VAL A 415 -3.05 -5.25 -14.77
N ALA A 416 -3.10 -4.94 -13.47
CA ALA A 416 -2.22 -3.94 -12.87
C ALA A 416 -0.88 -4.58 -12.51
N THR A 417 0.14 -4.43 -13.37
CA THR A 417 1.51 -4.83 -13.05
C THR A 417 2.40 -3.62 -12.77
N GLY A 418 3.41 -3.82 -11.92
CA GLY A 418 4.34 -2.77 -11.54
C GLY A 418 5.40 -3.27 -10.58
N THR A 419 6.22 -2.35 -10.08
CA THR A 419 7.28 -2.73 -9.14
C THR A 419 6.73 -2.99 -7.74
N ASN A 420 7.25 -4.04 -7.09
CA ASN A 420 7.00 -4.37 -5.69
C ASN A 420 7.21 -3.18 -4.73
N GLY A 421 6.28 -3.00 -3.80
CA GLY A 421 6.38 -2.02 -2.72
C GLY A 421 7.27 -2.51 -1.60
N GLN A 422 8.07 -1.60 -1.04
CA GLN A 422 8.95 -1.84 0.10
C GLN A 422 8.74 -0.80 1.19
N GLN A 423 8.42 -1.27 2.39
CA GLN A 423 7.98 -0.41 3.48
C GLN A 423 8.45 -0.89 4.85
N GLY A 424 8.24 -0.04 5.87
CA GLY A 424 8.52 -0.35 7.26
C GLY A 424 9.95 -0.83 7.53
N PRO A 425 10.98 -0.06 7.11
CA PRO A 425 12.34 -0.52 7.27
C PRO A 425 12.75 -0.53 8.75
N ALA A 426 13.50 -1.56 9.14
CA ALA A 426 14.21 -1.63 10.42
C ALA A 426 15.68 -2.01 10.18
N LEU A 427 16.56 -1.62 11.10
CA LEU A 427 18.01 -1.75 10.94
C LEU A 427 18.70 -2.15 12.23
N ALA A 428 19.69 -3.03 12.13
CA ALA A 428 20.61 -3.38 13.21
C ALA A 428 22.05 -3.54 12.66
N PHE A 429 23.04 -3.54 13.55
CA PHE A 429 24.45 -3.75 13.21
C PHE A 429 25.00 -4.94 14.01
N ASP A 430 25.73 -5.85 13.35
CA ASP A 430 26.33 -7.04 14.00
C ASP A 430 27.78 -6.81 14.48
N GLY A 431 28.32 -5.61 14.31
CA GLY A 431 29.74 -5.32 14.55
C GLY A 431 30.58 -5.28 13.26
N THR A 432 30.06 -5.76 12.14
CA THR A 432 30.72 -5.78 10.82
C THR A 432 29.85 -5.16 9.73
N ASN A 433 28.60 -5.58 9.61
CA ASN A 433 27.64 -5.14 8.61
C ASN A 433 26.32 -4.70 9.25
N TYR A 434 25.63 -3.80 8.59
CA TYR A 434 24.23 -3.54 8.88
C TYR A 434 23.37 -4.65 8.30
N PHE A 435 22.26 -4.97 8.95
CA PHE A 435 21.20 -5.79 8.37
C PHE A 435 19.90 -5.00 8.38
N ALA A 436 19.50 -4.61 7.17
CA ALA A 436 18.26 -3.91 6.91
C ALA A 436 17.16 -4.95 6.64
N VAL A 437 15.99 -4.76 7.23
CA VAL A 437 14.79 -5.57 6.94
C VAL A 437 13.61 -4.67 6.58
N TRP A 438 12.71 -5.16 5.74
CA TRP A 438 11.52 -4.45 5.27
C TRP A 438 10.41 -5.40 4.89
N THR A 439 9.19 -4.90 4.82
CA THR A 439 8.07 -5.61 4.20
C THR A 439 8.13 -5.41 2.70
N ASP A 440 7.97 -6.49 1.93
CA ASP A 440 8.11 -6.49 0.48
C ASP A 440 6.96 -7.23 -0.20
N THR A 441 6.29 -6.57 -1.14
CA THR A 441 5.14 -7.17 -1.85
C THR A 441 5.54 -8.21 -2.92
N ARG A 442 6.84 -8.40 -3.20
CA ARG A 442 7.31 -9.37 -4.21
C ARG A 442 6.92 -10.82 -3.91
N ALA A 443 6.71 -11.15 -2.64
CA ALA A 443 6.32 -12.51 -2.24
C ALA A 443 4.83 -12.81 -2.56
N GLY A 444 4.12 -11.87 -3.19
CA GLY A 444 2.70 -11.99 -3.50
C GLY A 444 1.82 -11.64 -2.31
N GLY A 445 0.55 -11.35 -2.59
CA GLY A 445 -0.45 -11.07 -1.59
C GLY A 445 -0.10 -9.96 -0.62
N MET A 446 -0.02 -10.32 0.65
CA MET A 446 0.14 -9.41 1.78
C MET A 446 1.62 -9.10 2.09
N GLY A 447 2.54 -9.59 1.25
CA GLY A 447 3.98 -9.34 1.33
C GLY A 447 4.74 -10.27 2.30
N GLY A 448 6.04 -10.40 2.08
CA GLY A 448 6.98 -11.12 2.95
C GLY A 448 7.90 -10.15 3.67
N VAL A 449 8.68 -10.66 4.63
CA VAL A 449 9.77 -9.89 5.25
C VAL A 449 11.06 -10.24 4.53
N PHE A 450 11.69 -9.24 3.96
CA PHE A 450 12.98 -9.37 3.28
C PHE A 450 14.04 -8.60 4.06
N GLY A 451 15.30 -8.97 3.84
CA GLY A 451 16.43 -8.22 4.37
C GLY A 451 17.65 -8.24 3.46
N ALA A 452 18.58 -7.33 3.70
CA ALA A 452 19.87 -7.30 3.01
C ALA A 452 20.94 -6.79 3.95
N ARG A 453 22.14 -7.37 3.85
CA ARG A 453 23.31 -6.85 4.54
C ARG A 453 23.91 -5.70 3.75
N VAL A 454 24.32 -4.67 4.48
CA VAL A 454 24.94 -3.46 3.95
C VAL A 454 26.26 -3.25 4.68
N ALA A 455 27.36 -3.12 3.94
CA ALA A 455 28.65 -2.81 4.51
C ALA A 455 28.73 -1.34 4.99
N PRO A 456 29.66 -0.99 5.91
CA PRO A 456 29.81 0.38 6.42
C PRO A 456 30.16 1.46 5.39
N ASP A 457 30.56 1.07 4.18
CA ASP A 457 30.78 1.97 3.04
C ASP A 457 29.53 2.13 2.14
N GLY A 458 28.44 1.45 2.46
CA GLY A 458 27.19 1.46 1.70
C GLY A 458 27.09 0.37 0.62
N GLN A 459 28.08 -0.53 0.50
CA GLN A 459 27.99 -1.65 -0.43
C GLN A 459 26.88 -2.63 0.00
N ILE A 460 25.97 -2.95 -0.91
CA ILE A 460 24.94 -3.97 -0.70
C ILE A 460 25.55 -5.35 -0.94
N LEU A 461 25.46 -6.23 0.06
CA LEU A 461 26.02 -7.58 0.00
C LEU A 461 25.02 -8.63 -0.51
N ASP A 462 23.71 -8.33 -0.39
CA ASP A 462 22.62 -9.21 -0.81
C ASP A 462 21.68 -8.50 -1.80
N PRO A 463 22.12 -8.23 -3.05
CA PRO A 463 21.40 -7.36 -4.00
C PRO A 463 20.05 -7.89 -4.49
N ASN A 464 19.75 -9.17 -4.24
CA ASN A 464 18.45 -9.79 -4.52
C ASN A 464 17.50 -9.78 -3.31
N GLY A 465 17.99 -9.37 -2.14
CA GLY A 465 17.33 -9.57 -0.85
C GLY A 465 17.38 -11.03 -0.38
N ILE A 466 17.33 -11.20 0.93
CA ILE A 466 17.15 -12.46 1.65
C ILE A 466 15.69 -12.51 2.08
N GLU A 467 14.96 -13.54 1.65
CA GLU A 467 13.62 -13.80 2.19
C GLU A 467 13.77 -14.29 3.63
N VAL A 468 13.47 -13.43 4.60
CA VAL A 468 13.59 -13.74 6.03
C VAL A 468 12.35 -14.48 6.50
N VAL A 469 11.18 -13.96 6.12
CA VAL A 469 9.90 -14.60 6.41
C VAL A 469 9.10 -14.62 5.11
N PRO A 470 8.66 -15.79 4.64
CA PRO A 470 7.96 -15.89 3.38
C PRO A 470 6.67 -15.08 3.39
N GLY A 471 6.27 -14.62 2.21
CA GLY A 471 4.96 -14.02 2.01
C GLY A 471 3.87 -15.03 2.31
N ILE A 472 2.73 -14.52 2.77
CA ILE A 472 1.50 -15.31 2.86
C ILE A 472 0.87 -15.23 1.47
N PRO A 473 0.78 -16.35 0.72
CA PRO A 473 0.18 -16.33 -0.60
C PRO A 473 -1.25 -15.81 -0.49
N SER A 474 -1.58 -14.73 -1.17
CA SER A 474 -2.98 -14.35 -1.35
C SER A 474 -3.58 -15.28 -2.41
N GLU A 475 -4.49 -16.15 -2.00
CA GLU A 475 -5.47 -16.68 -2.95
C GLU A 475 -6.48 -15.57 -3.29
N PRO A 476 -7.09 -15.56 -4.49
CA PRO A 476 -8.18 -14.63 -4.80
C PRO A 476 -9.27 -14.70 -3.72
N GLY A 477 -9.43 -13.62 -2.95
CA GLY A 477 -10.33 -13.56 -1.80
C GLY A 477 -9.73 -14.09 -0.49
N ASP A 478 -8.54 -13.64 -0.10
CA ASP A 478 -7.95 -13.79 1.25
C ASP A 478 -8.08 -12.47 2.05
N THR A 479 -8.47 -12.51 3.34
CA THR A 479 -9.21 -11.40 4.00
C THR A 479 -8.41 -10.49 4.90
N GLY A 480 -7.28 -10.90 5.47
CA GLY A 480 -6.88 -10.15 6.66
C GLY A 480 -5.56 -10.44 7.31
N LEU A 481 -4.66 -11.25 6.72
CA LEU A 481 -3.36 -11.58 7.32
C LEU A 481 -2.24 -10.60 6.93
N TYR A 482 -2.07 -9.51 7.67
CA TYR A 482 -0.99 -8.56 7.45
C TYR A 482 0.29 -9.02 8.11
N ARG A 483 1.38 -9.05 7.35
CA ARG A 483 2.71 -9.31 7.89
C ARG A 483 3.55 -8.04 7.90
N TYR A 484 3.95 -7.60 9.09
CA TYR A 484 4.86 -6.47 9.23
C TYR A 484 6.20 -6.89 9.85
N ALA A 485 7.29 -6.37 9.29
CA ALA A 485 8.57 -6.35 9.95
C ALA A 485 8.57 -5.18 10.94
N TYR A 486 8.52 -5.47 12.23
CA TYR A 486 8.46 -4.40 13.22
C TYR A 486 9.83 -3.88 13.58
N ARG A 487 10.75 -4.80 13.89
CA ARG A 487 12.06 -4.46 14.46
C ARG A 487 13.07 -5.54 14.12
N VAL A 488 14.34 -5.12 14.06
CA VAL A 488 15.49 -6.02 13.99
C VAL A 488 16.47 -5.65 15.10
N GLY A 489 17.10 -6.66 15.66
CA GLY A 489 18.12 -6.55 16.68
C GLY A 489 19.31 -7.46 16.38
N PHE A 490 20.37 -7.31 17.17
CA PHE A 490 21.48 -8.26 17.19
C PHE A 490 21.67 -8.73 18.64
N ASP A 491 21.64 -10.04 18.86
CA ASP A 491 21.76 -10.64 20.20
C ASP A 491 23.21 -10.92 20.61
N GLY A 492 24.19 -10.50 19.80
CA GLY A 492 25.61 -10.83 19.96
C GLY A 492 26.09 -11.99 19.08
N THR A 493 25.17 -12.79 18.53
CA THR A 493 25.46 -13.93 17.65
C THR A 493 24.72 -13.85 16.32
N ASN A 494 23.43 -13.51 16.33
CA ASN A 494 22.53 -13.49 15.19
C ASN A 494 21.66 -12.24 15.18
N PHE A 495 21.20 -11.88 13.98
CA PHE A 495 20.10 -10.94 13.85
C PHE A 495 18.79 -11.59 14.28
N ILE A 496 18.00 -10.81 15.02
CA ILE A 496 16.69 -11.20 15.55
C ILE A 496 15.65 -10.31 14.87
N VAL A 497 14.83 -10.91 14.01
CA VAL A 497 13.79 -10.20 13.25
C VAL A 497 12.44 -10.53 13.86
N LEU A 498 11.78 -9.50 14.41
CA LEU A 498 10.42 -9.61 14.92
C LEU A 498 9.43 -9.29 13.79
N SER A 499 8.66 -10.29 13.42
CA SER A 499 7.51 -10.16 12.52
C SER A 499 6.22 -10.43 13.27
N GLU A 500 5.17 -9.69 12.94
CA GLU A 500 3.82 -10.02 13.39
C GLU A 500 2.93 -10.25 12.19
N THR A 501 2.11 -11.28 12.31
CA THR A 501 1.02 -11.57 11.40
C THR A 501 -0.28 -11.23 12.12
N THR A 502 -1.02 -10.25 11.65
CA THR A 502 -2.33 -9.85 12.21
C THR A 502 -3.42 -10.29 11.25
N ASP A 503 -4.43 -10.98 11.76
CA ASP A 503 -5.71 -11.34 11.16
C ASP A 503 -6.79 -10.33 11.60
N TYR A 504 -7.30 -9.51 10.68
CA TYR A 504 -8.45 -8.65 10.95
C TYR A 504 -9.75 -9.32 10.50
N HIS A 505 -10.65 -9.61 11.44
CA HIS A 505 -12.01 -10.10 11.15
C HIS A 505 -13.05 -9.21 11.85
N PRO A 506 -14.28 -9.04 11.31
CA PRO A 506 -15.36 -8.29 11.95
C PRO A 506 -15.76 -8.76 13.37
N GLN A 507 -15.28 -9.93 13.81
CA GLN A 507 -15.54 -10.51 15.15
C GLN A 507 -14.37 -10.33 16.13
N GLY A 508 -13.28 -9.67 15.71
CA GLY A 508 -12.08 -9.39 16.50
C GLY A 508 -10.80 -9.53 15.66
N CYS A 509 -9.69 -9.05 16.19
CA CYS A 509 -8.37 -9.34 15.62
C CYS A 509 -7.80 -10.64 16.22
N GLY A 510 -7.18 -11.46 15.38
CA GLY A 510 -6.29 -12.55 15.79
C GLY A 510 -4.87 -12.19 15.37
N GLY A 511 -3.84 -12.51 16.15
CA GLY A 511 -2.47 -12.21 15.73
C GLY A 511 -1.51 -13.27 16.23
N TRP A 512 -0.44 -13.52 15.49
CA TRP A 512 0.71 -14.25 16.00
C TRP A 512 2.01 -13.54 15.63
N SER A 513 2.85 -13.39 16.63
CA SER A 513 4.18 -12.82 16.49
C SER A 513 5.22 -13.93 16.45
N THR A 514 6.15 -13.77 15.52
CA THR A 514 7.20 -14.74 15.30
C THR A 514 8.54 -14.03 15.24
N VAL A 515 9.56 -14.78 15.65
CA VAL A 515 10.93 -14.31 15.65
C VAL A 515 11.73 -15.19 14.72
N THR A 516 12.34 -14.57 13.72
CA THR A 516 13.24 -15.26 12.81
C THR A 516 14.68 -14.89 13.14
N ARG A 517 15.51 -15.91 13.28
CA ARG A 517 16.95 -15.74 13.50
C ARG A 517 17.68 -15.78 12.16
N VAL A 518 18.56 -14.81 11.93
CA VAL A 518 19.39 -14.73 10.71
C VAL A 518 20.85 -14.60 11.10
N SER A 519 21.72 -15.45 10.55
CA SER A 519 23.15 -15.38 10.85
C SER A 519 23.80 -14.12 10.26
N PRO A 520 24.97 -13.69 10.75
CA PRO A 520 25.78 -12.63 10.12
C PRO A 520 26.13 -12.93 8.64
N GLY A 521 26.13 -14.21 8.27
CA GLY A 521 26.30 -14.68 6.89
C GLY A 521 25.06 -14.52 6.00
N GLY A 522 23.92 -14.09 6.54
CA GLY A 522 22.65 -13.97 5.81
C GLY A 522 21.82 -15.26 5.75
N ALA A 523 22.20 -16.30 6.48
CA ALA A 523 21.44 -17.57 6.50
C ALA A 523 20.27 -17.49 7.49
N VAL A 524 19.05 -17.79 7.03
CA VAL A 524 17.86 -17.93 7.90
C VAL A 524 17.99 -19.23 8.70
N LEU A 525 18.03 -19.10 10.02
CA LEU A 525 18.29 -20.23 10.95
C LEU A 525 17.00 -20.89 11.47
N GLY A 526 15.85 -20.27 11.22
CA GLY A 526 14.54 -20.78 11.60
C GLY A 526 13.67 -19.72 12.26
N GLU A 527 12.39 -20.05 12.35
CA GLU A 527 11.34 -19.24 12.95
C GLU A 527 10.94 -19.84 14.30
N VAL A 528 10.82 -18.98 15.30
CA VAL A 528 10.38 -19.33 16.65
C VAL A 528 9.08 -18.58 16.93
N GLY A 529 8.03 -19.33 17.25
CA GLY A 529 6.76 -18.74 17.68
C GLY A 529 6.90 -18.10 19.06
N LEU A 530 6.36 -16.90 19.22
CA LEU A 530 6.12 -16.33 20.55
C LEU A 530 4.79 -16.84 21.12
N PHE A 531 4.45 -16.39 22.32
CA PHE A 531 3.16 -16.69 22.93
C PHE A 531 2.01 -16.08 22.11
N GLY A 532 0.91 -16.82 21.95
CA GLY A 532 -0.27 -16.39 21.20
C GLY A 532 -1.08 -15.38 22.01
N VAL A 533 -0.83 -14.09 21.79
CA VAL A 533 -1.66 -12.99 22.29
C VAL A 533 -2.26 -12.27 21.08
N ALA A 534 -3.58 -12.11 21.09
CA ALA A 534 -4.30 -11.44 20.01
C ALA A 534 -4.31 -9.93 20.23
N CYS A 535 -4.22 -9.14 19.15
CA CYS A 535 -4.42 -7.69 19.18
C CYS A 535 -3.46 -6.93 20.12
N THR A 536 -2.14 -7.05 19.91
CA THR A 536 -1.18 -6.47 20.87
C THR A 536 -0.11 -5.65 20.17
N THR A 537 0.33 -4.56 20.81
CA THR A 537 1.55 -3.87 20.37
C THR A 537 2.77 -4.57 20.94
N PHE A 538 3.70 -5.02 20.10
CA PHE A 538 4.99 -5.56 20.54
C PHE A 538 6.09 -4.49 20.60
N LYS A 539 7.05 -4.73 21.50
CA LYS A 539 8.33 -4.05 21.55
C LYS A 539 9.45 -5.04 21.82
N MET A 540 10.63 -4.71 21.34
CA MET A 540 11.83 -5.51 21.49
C MET A 540 12.96 -4.63 22.03
N ALA A 541 13.69 -5.16 23.01
CA ALA A 541 14.92 -4.59 23.53
C ALA A 541 16.04 -5.63 23.40
N ASN A 542 17.18 -5.23 22.84
CA ASN A 542 18.30 -6.15 22.60
C ASN A 542 19.39 -5.99 23.65
N SER A 543 19.97 -7.11 24.06
CA SER A 543 21.11 -7.19 24.96
C SER A 543 22.10 -8.26 24.47
N PRO A 544 23.36 -8.25 24.93
CA PRO A 544 24.35 -9.28 24.56
C PRO A 544 23.98 -10.72 24.96
N ALA A 545 22.98 -10.90 25.83
CA ALA A 545 22.54 -12.21 26.28
C ALA A 545 21.32 -12.74 25.49
N GLY A 546 20.71 -11.89 24.65
CA GLY A 546 19.42 -12.16 24.03
C GLY A 546 18.52 -10.93 23.89
N SER A 547 17.30 -11.16 23.41
CA SER A 547 16.29 -10.13 23.17
C SER A 547 15.12 -10.27 24.14
N LEU A 548 14.77 -9.16 24.80
CA LEU A 548 13.57 -9.03 25.62
C LEU A 548 12.40 -8.55 24.75
N PHE A 549 11.29 -9.28 24.77
CA PHE A 549 10.06 -8.97 24.06
C PHE A 549 8.98 -8.60 25.06
N ILE A 550 8.27 -7.49 24.81
CA ILE A 550 7.21 -6.99 25.68
C ILE A 550 5.98 -6.73 24.81
N ALA A 551 4.84 -7.26 25.24
CA ALA A 551 3.55 -7.12 24.59
C ALA A 551 2.49 -6.64 25.58
N PHE A 552 1.44 -6.01 25.08
CA PHE A 552 0.29 -5.58 25.87
C PHE A 552 -0.98 -6.20 25.29
N ASP A 553 -1.65 -7.03 26.08
CA ASP A 553 -2.92 -7.67 25.69
C ASP A 553 -4.09 -6.71 25.90
N GLU A 554 -4.54 -6.08 24.82
CA GLU A 554 -5.57 -5.03 24.83
C GLU A 554 -6.98 -5.57 25.07
N TYR A 555 -7.26 -6.84 24.76
CA TYR A 555 -8.63 -7.36 24.69
C TYR A 555 -9.01 -8.33 25.80
N VAL A 556 -8.07 -9.15 26.28
CA VAL A 556 -8.41 -10.25 27.21
C VAL A 556 -8.02 -9.91 28.64
N SER A 557 -6.81 -9.41 28.85
CA SER A 557 -6.27 -9.27 30.20
C SER A 557 -5.86 -7.85 30.60
N PHE A 558 -5.70 -6.89 29.66
CA PHE A 558 -5.11 -5.57 29.93
C PHE A 558 -3.77 -5.67 30.68
N THR A 559 -3.01 -6.75 30.45
CA THR A 559 -1.73 -6.99 31.12
C THR A 559 -0.55 -6.82 30.18
N THR A 560 0.52 -6.22 30.70
CA THR A 560 1.81 -6.18 30.03
C THR A 560 2.57 -7.47 30.33
N VAL A 561 2.80 -8.27 29.30
CA VAL A 561 3.52 -9.54 29.37
C VAL A 561 4.84 -9.44 28.63
N ALA A 562 5.84 -10.17 29.10
CA ALA A 562 7.16 -10.20 28.51
C ALA A 562 7.70 -11.62 28.42
N ALA A 563 8.61 -11.84 27.48
CA ALA A 563 9.45 -13.03 27.43
C ALA A 563 10.85 -12.68 26.93
N PHE A 564 11.82 -13.52 27.26
CA PHE A 564 13.20 -13.38 26.86
C PHE A 564 13.59 -14.49 25.90
N LEU A 565 14.21 -14.14 24.77
CA LEU A 565 14.84 -15.07 23.85
C LEU A 565 16.35 -15.02 24.07
N ASN A 566 16.96 -16.13 24.46
CA ASN A 566 18.42 -16.18 24.56
C ASN A 566 19.11 -16.31 23.19
N ASP A 567 20.42 -16.13 23.19
CA ASP A 567 21.30 -16.26 22.01
C ASP A 567 21.25 -17.63 21.30
N GLN A 568 20.75 -18.68 21.97
CA GLN A 568 20.54 -20.02 21.40
C GLN A 568 19.17 -20.18 20.72
N GLY A 569 18.28 -19.19 20.82
CA GLY A 569 16.93 -19.24 20.26
C GLY A 569 15.90 -19.89 21.19
N VAL A 570 16.17 -19.99 22.49
CA VAL A 570 15.25 -20.52 23.48
C VAL A 570 14.46 -19.38 24.12
N VAL A 571 13.14 -19.44 24.00
CA VAL A 571 12.19 -18.48 24.58
C VAL A 571 11.88 -18.88 26.03
N SER A 572 11.93 -17.93 26.96
CA SER A 572 11.47 -18.10 28.33
C SER A 572 9.95 -18.26 28.40
N GLY A 573 9.42 -18.81 29.49
CA GLY A 573 7.99 -18.66 29.77
C GLY A 573 7.60 -17.17 29.87
N PRO A 574 6.36 -16.80 29.50
CA PRO A 574 5.89 -15.42 29.64
C PRO A 574 5.81 -15.04 31.13
N PHE A 575 6.17 -13.80 31.44
CA PHE A 575 6.06 -13.22 32.77
C PHE A 575 5.44 -11.82 32.70
N THR A 576 4.74 -11.42 33.75
CA THR A 576 4.07 -10.10 33.81
C THR A 576 5.04 -9.02 34.26
N ILE A 577 4.95 -7.84 33.64
CA ILE A 577 5.60 -6.62 34.13
C ILE A 577 4.60 -5.87 34.98
N ASP A 578 4.86 -5.81 36.28
CA ASP A 578 3.99 -5.15 37.27
C ASP A 578 4.60 -3.81 37.69
N LEU A 579 4.27 -2.75 36.95
CA LEU A 579 4.58 -1.36 37.28
C LEU A 579 3.28 -0.61 37.61
N PRO A 580 3.19 0.10 38.75
CA PRO A 580 2.02 0.89 39.09
C PRO A 580 1.69 1.93 38.01
N ASP A 581 0.40 2.08 37.69
CA ASP A 581 -0.14 3.06 36.73
C ASP A 581 0.38 2.94 35.28
N VAL A 582 0.93 1.78 34.92
CA VAL A 582 1.36 1.45 33.55
C VAL A 582 0.35 0.51 32.89
N TYR A 583 -0.33 1.01 31.87
CA TYR A 583 -1.35 0.27 31.09
C TYR A 583 -0.98 0.17 29.61
N SER A 584 0.31 0.21 29.29
CA SER A 584 0.82 0.12 27.91
C SER A 584 2.23 -0.50 27.88
N VAL A 585 2.66 -0.96 26.70
CA VAL A 585 4.07 -1.31 26.49
C VAL A 585 4.97 -0.07 26.54
N PRO A 586 6.29 -0.24 26.79
CA PRO A 586 7.26 0.85 26.63
C PRO A 586 7.24 1.44 25.23
N VAL A 587 7.53 2.74 25.11
CA VAL A 587 7.56 3.44 23.82
C VAL A 587 8.95 3.45 23.20
N ALA A 588 10.02 3.35 24.01
CA ALA A 588 11.40 3.18 23.55
C ALA A 588 12.27 2.42 24.57
N PHE A 589 13.40 1.91 24.11
CA PHE A 589 14.42 1.27 24.94
C PHE A 589 15.81 1.77 24.60
N SER A 590 16.69 1.75 25.59
CA SER A 590 18.14 1.81 25.40
C SER A 590 18.83 0.91 26.41
N PHE A 591 20.04 0.43 26.10
CA PHE A 591 20.78 -0.51 26.95
C PHE A 591 22.14 0.10 27.32
N ASP A 592 22.44 0.20 28.61
CA ASP A 592 23.69 0.78 29.13
C ASP A 592 24.83 -0.24 29.31
N GLY A 593 24.61 -1.50 28.91
CA GLY A 593 25.52 -2.61 29.16
C GLY A 593 25.15 -3.44 30.41
N THR A 594 24.31 -2.90 31.29
CA THR A 594 23.85 -3.54 32.53
C THR A 594 22.33 -3.69 32.56
N ASN A 595 21.59 -2.62 32.30
CA ASN A 595 20.13 -2.53 32.36
C ASN A 595 19.57 -1.87 31.09
N HIS A 596 18.34 -2.24 30.76
CA HIS A 596 17.51 -1.48 29.83
C HIS A 596 16.91 -0.28 30.55
N LEU A 597 16.97 0.90 29.95
CA LEU A 597 16.02 1.97 30.24
C LEU A 597 14.81 1.78 29.32
N ALA A 598 13.64 1.52 29.91
CA ALA A 598 12.35 1.49 29.22
C ALA A 598 11.61 2.81 29.48
N THR A 599 11.13 3.48 28.43
CA THR A 599 10.35 4.72 28.55
C THR A 599 8.87 4.46 28.32
N TYR A 600 7.99 5.20 29.01
CA TYR A 600 6.54 4.99 28.98
C TYR A 600 5.80 6.32 28.81
N GLY A 601 4.86 6.37 27.86
CA GLY A 601 3.93 7.49 27.74
C GLY A 601 2.85 7.43 28.81
N MET A 602 2.61 8.53 29.50
CA MET A 602 1.62 8.65 30.58
C MET A 602 0.70 9.84 30.28
N GLY A 603 -0.30 9.65 29.42
CA GLY A 603 -1.10 10.75 28.89
C GLY A 603 -0.20 11.73 28.11
N SER A 604 -0.08 12.96 28.60
CA SER A 604 0.79 14.00 28.00
C SER A 604 2.20 14.03 28.61
N SER A 605 2.62 13.02 29.36
CA SER A 605 3.92 13.00 30.06
C SER A 605 4.75 11.77 29.66
N LEU A 606 6.05 11.79 29.99
CA LEU A 606 6.99 10.70 29.69
C LEU A 606 7.71 10.26 30.97
N GLY A 607 7.72 8.97 31.24
CA GLY A 607 8.39 8.35 32.39
C GLY A 607 9.41 7.30 31.96
N GLY A 608 10.28 6.92 32.88
CA GLY A 608 11.27 5.86 32.70
C GLY A 608 11.26 4.85 33.85
N ALA A 609 11.64 3.61 33.53
CA ALA A 609 12.00 2.59 34.51
C ALA A 609 13.14 1.72 33.96
N ARG A 610 13.99 1.22 34.85
CA ARG A 610 15.08 0.32 34.49
C ARG A 610 14.70 -1.14 34.70
N MET A 611 15.23 -1.97 33.82
CA MET A 611 15.01 -3.42 33.81
C MET A 611 16.35 -4.13 33.59
N SER A 612 16.51 -5.30 34.19
CA SER A 612 17.61 -6.20 33.85
C SER A 612 17.52 -6.63 32.37
N PRO A 613 18.61 -7.20 31.79
CA PRO A 613 18.61 -7.67 30.40
C PRO A 613 17.51 -8.71 30.11
N THR A 614 17.07 -9.44 31.14
CA THR A 614 16.04 -10.49 31.06
C THR A 614 14.66 -10.01 31.51
N GLY A 615 14.49 -8.71 31.77
CA GLY A 615 13.19 -8.10 32.09
C GLY A 615 12.80 -8.08 33.58
N THR A 616 13.74 -8.32 34.50
CA THR A 616 13.48 -8.10 35.94
C THR A 616 13.48 -6.60 36.24
N LEU A 617 12.43 -6.08 36.87
CA LEU A 617 12.34 -4.67 37.23
C LEU A 617 13.42 -4.28 38.26
N VAL A 618 14.14 -3.20 37.98
CA VAL A 618 15.09 -2.56 38.92
C VAL A 618 14.39 -1.47 39.71
N ASP A 619 13.53 -0.71 39.03
CA ASP A 619 12.73 0.36 39.64
C ASP A 619 11.32 -0.16 39.96
N THR A 620 10.75 0.33 41.07
CA THR A 620 9.40 -0.08 41.56
C THR A 620 8.29 0.86 41.12
N ALA A 621 8.63 1.98 40.48
CA ALA A 621 7.72 2.97 39.91
C ALA A 621 8.43 3.76 38.78
N LEU A 622 7.65 4.40 37.92
CA LEU A 622 8.19 5.28 36.87
C LEU A 622 8.76 6.57 37.48
N PHE A 623 9.98 6.93 37.07
CA PHE A 623 10.52 8.27 37.34
C PHE A 623 10.18 9.23 36.19
N PRO A 624 9.87 10.51 36.47
CA PRO A 624 9.45 11.46 35.44
C PRO A 624 10.63 11.94 34.59
N ILE A 625 10.50 11.84 33.25
CA ILE A 625 11.44 12.40 32.28
C ILE A 625 10.88 13.72 31.73
N ALA A 626 9.60 13.74 31.34
CA ALA A 626 8.89 14.93 30.91
C ALA A 626 7.52 15.03 31.58
N SER A 627 7.18 16.22 32.07
CA SER A 627 5.92 16.55 32.73
C SER A 627 4.89 17.10 31.75
N SER A 628 3.67 17.37 32.24
CA SER A 628 2.62 18.02 31.46
C SER A 628 2.94 19.46 31.06
N ALA A 629 4.00 20.08 31.61
CA ALA A 629 4.45 21.42 31.22
C ALA A 629 5.16 21.42 29.85
N ALA A 630 5.73 20.29 29.44
CA ALA A 630 6.32 20.06 28.12
C ALA A 630 5.66 18.80 27.52
N PRO A 631 4.37 18.89 27.15
CA PRO A 631 3.57 17.70 26.94
C PRO A 631 4.07 16.89 25.75
N LEU A 632 4.20 15.58 25.95
CA LEU A 632 4.34 14.62 24.86
C LEU A 632 3.09 14.70 24.00
N VAL A 633 3.27 14.89 22.70
CA VAL A 633 2.14 14.97 21.75
C VAL A 633 2.17 13.91 20.68
N GLU A 634 3.26 13.15 20.55
CA GLU A 634 3.35 12.11 19.53
C GLU A 634 4.16 10.90 20.01
N HIS A 635 3.74 9.71 19.59
CA HIS A 635 4.55 8.51 19.54
C HIS A 635 4.95 8.29 18.07
N PRO A 636 6.23 8.07 17.75
CA PRO A 636 7.24 7.38 18.56
C PRO A 636 8.20 8.28 19.37
N VAL A 637 8.79 7.66 20.39
CA VAL A 637 9.94 8.16 21.16
C VAL A 637 11.18 7.35 20.74
N ALA A 638 12.35 7.98 20.70
CA ALA A 638 13.62 7.29 20.50
C ALA A 638 14.46 7.31 21.79
N ALA A 639 15.23 6.24 22.03
CA ALA A 639 16.18 6.19 23.14
C ALA A 639 17.45 5.48 22.69
N VAL A 640 18.61 6.01 23.08
CA VAL A 640 19.93 5.44 22.79
C VAL A 640 20.87 5.62 23.97
N PHE A 641 21.90 4.80 24.10
CA PHE A 641 22.95 4.99 25.10
C PHE A 641 24.19 5.61 24.43
N ASP A 642 24.64 6.75 24.96
CA ASP A 642 25.79 7.50 24.41
C ASP A 642 27.15 7.05 24.97
N GLY A 643 27.18 5.91 25.66
CA GLY A 643 28.34 5.42 26.39
C GLY A 643 28.44 5.91 27.84
N GLN A 644 27.67 6.95 28.22
CA GLN A 644 27.64 7.50 29.58
C GLN A 644 26.22 7.59 30.15
N ASN A 645 25.26 8.03 29.34
CA ASN A 645 23.88 8.28 29.69
C ASN A 645 22.95 7.73 28.60
N HIS A 646 21.74 7.40 29.00
CA HIS A 646 20.64 7.21 28.07
C HIS A 646 20.17 8.58 27.57
N VAL A 647 19.95 8.72 26.28
CA VAL A 647 19.45 9.92 25.62
C VAL A 647 18.08 9.58 25.06
N VAL A 648 17.05 10.27 25.55
CA VAL A 648 15.65 10.07 25.17
C VAL A 648 15.18 11.26 24.34
N VAL A 649 14.53 11.00 23.20
CA VAL A 649 14.11 12.01 22.23
C VAL A 649 12.63 11.88 21.91
N TRP A 650 11.87 12.99 21.94
CA TRP A 650 10.42 13.00 21.72
C TRP A 650 9.92 14.31 21.09
N VAL A 651 8.69 14.28 20.58
CA VAL A 651 7.97 15.45 20.07
C VAL A 651 7.10 16.05 21.17
N SER A 652 7.23 17.35 21.38
CA SER A 652 6.48 18.12 22.37
C SER A 652 5.69 19.25 21.75
N LYS A 653 4.64 19.72 22.42
CA LYS A 653 3.87 20.92 22.06
C LYS A 653 4.01 21.96 23.15
N ASP A 654 4.89 22.93 22.94
CA ASP A 654 5.15 23.97 23.94
C ASP A 654 4.00 25.00 23.98
N GLY A 655 3.87 25.73 25.09
CA GLY A 655 2.74 26.62 25.43
C GLY A 655 2.39 27.77 24.45
N GLY A 656 3.03 27.83 23.28
CA GLY A 656 2.68 28.69 22.15
C GLY A 656 2.05 27.95 20.95
N GLY A 657 1.81 26.64 21.06
CA GLY A 657 1.23 25.80 20.00
C GLY A 657 2.23 25.27 18.97
N ALA A 658 3.51 25.65 19.05
CA ALA A 658 4.57 25.14 18.19
C ALA A 658 5.02 23.74 18.63
N HIS A 659 5.22 22.85 17.66
CA HIS A 659 5.77 21.52 17.88
C HIS A 659 7.30 21.58 17.88
N VAL A 660 7.92 20.92 18.84
CA VAL A 660 9.37 20.99 19.08
C VAL A 660 9.90 19.61 19.40
N LEU A 661 11.02 19.25 18.79
CA LEU A 661 11.79 18.06 19.10
C LEU A 661 12.63 18.31 20.36
N ARG A 662 12.49 17.46 21.38
CA ARG A 662 13.17 17.57 22.68
C ARG A 662 14.04 16.35 22.97
N GLY A 663 15.05 16.56 23.79
CA GLY A 663 15.95 15.52 24.29
C GLY A 663 16.18 15.63 25.79
N ALA A 664 16.38 14.50 26.47
CA ALA A 664 16.83 14.46 27.86
C ALA A 664 17.84 13.35 28.09
N ARG A 665 18.83 13.60 28.95
CA ARG A 665 19.76 12.57 29.44
C ARG A 665 19.29 11.96 30.74
N VAL A 666 19.43 10.65 30.85
CA VAL A 666 19.15 9.85 32.04
C VAL A 666 20.38 9.01 32.34
N SER A 667 20.92 9.11 33.55
CA SER A 667 22.09 8.31 33.94
C SER A 667 21.73 6.82 34.06
N PRO A 668 22.71 5.90 34.02
CA PRO A 668 22.49 4.47 34.32
C PRO A 668 21.85 4.22 35.70
N ALA A 669 22.02 5.18 36.63
CA ALA A 669 21.42 5.16 37.95
C ALA A 669 19.92 5.58 37.97
N GLY A 670 19.36 6.00 36.83
CA GLY A 670 17.98 6.51 36.72
C GLY A 670 17.83 7.99 37.09
N THR A 671 18.93 8.74 37.23
CA THR A 671 18.86 10.19 37.48
C THR A 671 18.61 10.92 36.17
N VAL A 672 17.50 11.66 36.07
CA VAL A 672 17.21 12.54 34.94
C VAL A 672 18.04 13.82 35.07
N LEU A 673 18.99 14.01 34.15
CA LEU A 673 19.92 15.13 34.15
C LEU A 673 19.31 16.39 33.53
N ASP A 674 18.36 16.21 32.61
CA ASP A 674 17.66 17.29 31.91
C ASP A 674 16.13 17.13 32.04
N PRO A 675 15.53 17.44 33.22
CA PRO A 675 14.07 17.35 33.41
C PRO A 675 13.29 18.21 32.41
N ASP A 676 12.18 17.68 31.86
CA ASP A 676 11.37 18.29 30.78
C ASP A 676 12.10 18.48 29.43
N GLY A 677 13.34 18.02 29.36
CA GLY A 677 14.19 18.05 28.18
C GLY A 677 14.65 19.45 27.75
N PHE A 678 15.73 19.46 26.99
CA PHE A 678 16.17 20.63 26.24
C PHE A 678 15.64 20.55 24.80
N VAL A 679 15.57 21.71 24.15
CA VAL A 679 15.13 21.83 22.75
C VAL A 679 16.25 21.35 21.83
N ILE A 680 15.91 20.40 20.94
CA ILE A 680 16.78 19.95 19.86
C ILE A 680 16.52 20.80 18.62
N ALA A 681 15.27 20.83 18.13
CA ALA A 681 14.91 21.58 16.94
C ALA A 681 13.41 21.94 16.94
N PRO A 682 13.02 23.11 16.37
CA PRO A 682 11.62 23.35 16.04
C PRO A 682 11.17 22.38 14.94
N ILE A 683 9.93 21.88 15.02
CA ILE A 683 9.34 21.05 13.96
C ILE A 683 8.48 21.94 13.07
N VAL A 684 8.82 21.98 11.79
CA VAL A 684 8.06 22.75 10.81
C VAL A 684 6.98 21.87 10.18
N ASN A 685 5.71 22.33 10.22
CA ASN A 685 4.65 21.81 9.36
C ASN A 685 4.30 22.86 8.31
N GLY A 686 4.85 22.71 7.11
CA GLY A 686 4.56 23.57 5.97
C GLY A 686 3.19 23.30 5.33
N CYS A 687 2.47 22.27 5.77
CA CYS A 687 1.27 21.78 5.10
C CYS A 687 0.02 21.89 6.00
N GLY A 688 -0.49 23.11 6.12
CA GLY A 688 -1.74 23.42 6.83
C GLY A 688 -1.72 23.13 8.33
N ASP A 689 -2.90 23.10 8.95
CA ASP A 689 -3.08 23.15 10.41
C ASP A 689 -3.10 21.77 11.11
N SER A 690 -2.82 20.68 10.39
CA SER A 690 -2.78 19.34 11.00
C SER A 690 -1.63 19.21 11.99
N GLU A 691 -1.77 18.36 13.02
CA GLU A 691 -0.63 18.04 13.89
C GLU A 691 0.51 17.39 13.07
N PRO A 692 1.77 17.83 13.26
CA PRO A 692 2.91 17.26 12.55
C PRO A 692 3.14 15.83 13.02
N LYS A 693 3.45 14.95 12.08
CA LYS A 693 3.85 13.57 12.35
C LYS A 693 5.34 13.38 12.11
N ALA A 694 6.18 13.58 13.12
CA ALA A 694 7.63 13.76 12.94
C ALA A 694 8.47 12.48 13.10
N PHE A 695 8.00 11.44 13.80
CA PHE A 695 8.69 10.15 13.93
C PHE A 695 10.21 10.21 14.18
N PRO A 696 10.68 10.69 15.35
CA PRO A 696 12.10 10.78 15.63
C PRO A 696 12.77 9.41 15.77
N SER A 697 14.03 9.33 15.33
CA SER A 697 14.92 8.18 15.45
C SER A 697 16.31 8.65 15.87
N ALA A 698 17.02 7.87 16.70
CA ALA A 698 18.31 8.26 17.26
C ALA A 698 19.31 7.09 17.27
N ALA A 699 20.57 7.38 16.98
CA ALA A 699 21.69 6.44 17.10
C ALA A 699 22.92 7.15 17.67
N PHE A 700 23.74 6.43 18.44
CA PHE A 700 25.04 6.91 18.91
C PHE A 700 26.13 6.25 18.10
N ASP A 701 27.01 7.05 17.51
CA ASP A 701 28.04 6.56 16.59
C ASP A 701 29.41 6.34 17.21
N GLY A 702 29.48 6.32 18.54
CA GLY A 702 30.73 6.25 19.29
C GLY A 702 31.32 7.63 19.59
N GLN A 703 30.87 8.69 18.92
CA GLN A 703 31.36 10.06 19.12
C GLN A 703 30.22 11.07 19.37
N ARG A 704 29.11 10.91 18.67
CA ARG A 704 27.95 11.82 18.66
C ARG A 704 26.65 11.03 18.55
N ILE A 705 25.57 11.68 18.95
CA ILE A 705 24.21 11.21 18.78
C ILE A 705 23.67 11.83 17.50
N VAL A 706 23.26 11.00 16.55
CA VAL A 706 22.57 11.42 15.32
C VAL A 706 21.09 11.24 15.55
N VAL A 707 20.30 12.30 15.36
CA VAL A 707 18.85 12.28 15.47
C VAL A 707 18.25 12.63 14.11
N THR A 708 17.26 11.87 13.66
CA THR A 708 16.51 12.16 12.41
C THR A 708 15.02 12.22 12.67
N TRP A 709 14.31 13.02 11.87
CA TRP A 709 12.86 13.17 11.95
C TRP A 709 12.28 13.64 10.61
N ARG A 710 10.98 13.42 10.42
CA ARG A 710 10.19 13.82 9.27
C ARG A 710 9.66 15.23 9.44
N GLU A 711 9.65 15.98 8.34
CA GLU A 711 8.98 17.28 8.26
C GLU A 711 8.11 17.36 7.01
N ARG A 712 6.95 18.00 7.13
CA ARG A 712 6.06 18.26 6.00
C ARG A 712 6.36 19.62 5.42
N GLU A 713 6.55 19.70 4.12
CA GLU A 713 6.92 20.90 3.38
C GLU A 713 5.99 21.14 2.20
N ALA A 714 5.45 22.35 2.12
CA ALA A 714 4.72 22.79 0.94
C ALA A 714 5.71 23.09 -0.19
N THR A 715 5.59 22.34 -1.29
CA THR A 715 6.37 22.53 -2.51
C THR A 715 5.44 22.81 -3.69
N ALA A 716 6.01 23.07 -4.86
CA ALA A 716 5.22 23.25 -6.08
C ALA A 716 4.41 22.00 -6.46
N ALA A 717 4.81 20.82 -5.97
CA ALA A 717 4.14 19.55 -6.22
C ALA A 717 3.01 19.26 -5.20
N GLY A 718 2.84 20.10 -4.17
CA GLY A 718 1.88 19.91 -3.09
C GLY A 718 2.58 19.77 -1.74
N CYS A 719 1.97 19.01 -0.83
CA CYS A 719 2.62 18.68 0.43
C CYS A 719 3.56 17.48 0.27
N GLU A 720 4.85 17.68 0.54
CA GLU A 720 5.88 16.65 0.49
C GLU A 720 6.51 16.44 1.87
N VAL A 721 7.25 15.34 2.05
CA VAL A 721 7.93 15.02 3.31
C VAL A 721 9.44 15.00 3.10
N ALA A 722 10.15 15.79 3.90
CA ALA A 722 11.61 15.74 3.99
C ALA A 722 12.05 14.89 5.17
N LEU A 723 13.27 14.35 5.08
CA LEU A 723 13.95 13.74 6.22
C LEU A 723 15.06 14.69 6.70
N ARG A 724 14.90 15.17 7.92
CA ARG A 724 15.85 16.04 8.60
C ARG A 724 16.75 15.25 9.53
N GLY A 725 17.92 15.80 9.81
CA GLY A 725 18.88 15.26 10.75
C GLY A 725 19.54 16.36 11.55
N VAL A 726 20.04 16.00 12.73
CA VAL A 726 20.86 16.87 13.58
C VAL A 726 21.86 16.03 14.33
N GLU A 727 22.99 16.64 14.66
CA GLU A 727 24.01 16.02 15.50
C GLU A 727 23.96 16.60 16.90
N MET A 728 24.22 15.73 17.87
CA MET A 728 24.31 16.13 19.26
C MET A 728 25.55 15.53 19.90
N SER A 729 26.26 16.32 20.71
CA SER A 729 27.33 15.78 21.55
C SER A 729 26.75 15.06 22.77
N PRO A 730 27.48 14.10 23.38
CA PRO A 730 27.08 13.50 24.68
C PRO A 730 26.88 14.54 25.80
N ALA A 731 27.52 15.70 25.67
CA ALA A 731 27.33 16.82 26.59
C ALA A 731 26.00 17.58 26.39
N GLY A 732 25.23 17.28 25.34
CA GLY A 732 23.93 17.90 25.03
C GLY A 732 24.03 19.12 24.12
N MET A 733 25.16 19.36 23.45
CA MET A 733 25.24 20.44 22.44
C MET A 733 24.61 19.99 21.14
N VAL A 734 23.79 20.85 20.54
CA VAL A 734 23.05 20.57 19.30
C VAL A 734 23.67 21.37 18.14
N GLU A 735 24.08 20.66 17.10
CA GLU A 735 24.60 21.25 15.86
C GLU A 735 23.47 21.74 14.94
N PRO A 736 23.74 22.48 13.85
CA PRO A 736 22.71 22.89 12.91
C PRO A 736 21.99 21.70 12.24
N VAL A 737 20.71 21.91 11.93
CA VAL A 737 19.88 20.92 11.22
C VAL A 737 20.35 20.77 9.77
N PHE A 738 20.44 19.53 9.30
CA PHE A 738 20.77 19.19 7.92
C PHE A 738 19.68 18.34 7.25
N THR A 739 19.77 18.23 5.93
CA THR A 739 18.85 17.43 5.11
C THR A 739 19.44 16.04 4.88
N VAL A 740 18.80 15.00 5.40
CA VAL A 740 19.14 13.61 5.06
C VAL A 740 18.55 13.25 3.69
N ALA A 741 17.27 13.55 3.49
CA ALA A 741 16.60 13.38 2.21
C ALA A 741 15.75 14.63 1.88
N PRO A 742 15.78 15.12 0.63
CA PRO A 742 14.99 16.27 0.22
C PRO A 742 13.49 15.94 0.28
N PRO A 743 12.60 16.97 0.25
CA PRO A 743 11.17 16.77 0.13
C PRO A 743 10.84 15.82 -1.03
N GLY A 744 9.94 14.87 -0.75
CA GLY A 744 9.37 13.99 -1.75
C GLY A 744 8.08 13.33 -1.26
N LEU A 745 7.52 12.48 -2.11
CA LEU A 745 6.31 11.71 -1.79
C LEU A 745 6.60 10.67 -0.69
N ASP A 746 5.88 10.84 0.44
CA ASP A 746 5.84 10.10 1.72
C ASP A 746 7.10 9.33 2.14
N THR A 747 7.60 9.64 3.34
CA THR A 747 8.62 8.84 4.01
C THR A 747 8.03 8.07 5.20
N ARG A 748 8.11 6.73 5.21
CA ARG A 748 7.65 5.90 6.34
C ARG A 748 8.80 5.72 7.38
N PRO A 749 8.57 5.14 8.58
CA PRO A 749 9.47 5.27 9.74
C PRO A 749 10.95 5.10 9.41
N THR A 750 11.78 5.92 10.04
CA THR A 750 13.22 5.94 9.79
C THR A 750 13.96 5.03 10.78
N GLY A 751 14.78 4.14 10.24
CA GLY A 751 15.71 3.32 11.02
C GLY A 751 17.08 3.99 11.04
N LEU A 752 17.67 4.12 12.23
CA LEU A 752 19.08 4.49 12.38
C LEU A 752 19.82 3.32 13.05
N ALA A 753 20.98 2.96 12.50
CA ALA A 753 21.94 2.12 13.18
C ALA A 753 23.34 2.65 12.88
N SER A 754 24.22 2.56 13.87
CA SER A 754 25.61 2.98 13.71
C SER A 754 26.56 1.79 13.80
N ASP A 755 27.70 1.92 13.12
CA ASP A 755 28.85 1.03 13.30
C ASP A 755 29.65 1.29 14.57
N GLY A 756 29.33 2.35 15.33
CA GLY A 756 30.04 2.73 16.56
C GLY A 756 31.41 3.37 16.32
N THR A 757 31.75 3.70 15.07
CA THR A 757 33.04 4.27 14.67
C THR A 757 32.90 5.60 13.91
N GLY A 758 31.74 6.26 14.03
CA GLY A 758 31.45 7.56 13.42
C GLY A 758 30.62 7.52 12.14
N LYS A 759 30.16 6.33 11.72
CA LYS A 759 29.20 6.19 10.61
C LYS A 759 27.85 5.68 11.10
N THR A 760 26.79 6.26 10.56
CA THR A 760 25.41 5.87 10.82
C THR A 760 24.69 5.64 9.50
N LEU A 761 24.05 4.50 9.33
CA LEU A 761 23.15 4.27 8.20
C LEU A 761 21.75 4.74 8.58
N ALA A 762 21.24 5.72 7.84
CA ALA A 762 19.86 6.14 7.89
C ALA A 762 19.05 5.44 6.81
N LEU A 763 18.00 4.74 7.22
CA LEU A 763 17.12 3.94 6.37
C LEU A 763 15.70 4.49 6.42
N TYR A 764 15.07 4.65 5.26
CA TYR A 764 13.72 5.21 5.14
C TYR A 764 13.03 4.66 3.90
N SER A 765 11.71 4.54 3.94
CA SER A 765 10.93 4.32 2.72
C SER A 765 10.69 5.66 2.04
N ARG A 766 10.63 5.68 0.71
CA ARG A 766 10.13 6.83 -0.05
C ARG A 766 9.43 6.36 -1.32
N PHE A 767 8.45 7.12 -1.79
CA PHE A 767 7.85 6.83 -3.09
C PHE A 767 8.78 7.31 -4.21
N MET A 768 9.13 6.40 -5.12
CA MET A 768 9.91 6.69 -6.31
C MET A 768 8.94 6.80 -7.49
N LEU A 769 9.10 7.82 -8.33
CA LEU A 769 8.27 8.10 -9.50
C LEU A 769 8.95 7.64 -10.81
N GLY A 770 8.14 7.23 -11.79
CA GLY A 770 8.55 6.87 -13.16
C GLY A 770 9.08 5.44 -13.33
N ALA A 771 8.79 4.82 -14.48
CA ALA A 771 9.17 3.44 -14.76
C ALA A 771 10.68 3.16 -14.56
N PRO A 772 11.07 2.05 -13.89
CA PRO A 772 10.21 0.97 -13.40
C PRO A 772 9.47 1.26 -12.09
N PHE A 773 9.67 2.40 -11.42
CA PHE A 773 9.14 2.68 -10.10
C PHE A 773 8.08 3.78 -10.08
N ASP A 774 6.83 3.39 -9.92
CA ASP A 774 5.83 4.19 -9.21
C ASP A 774 5.45 3.37 -7.98
N SER A 775 6.33 3.35 -6.99
CA SER A 775 6.23 2.45 -5.83
C SER A 775 7.11 2.93 -4.65
N TYR A 776 6.76 2.54 -3.43
CA TYR A 776 7.61 2.76 -2.25
C TYR A 776 8.85 1.89 -2.33
N ARG A 777 10.01 2.49 -2.14
CA ARG A 777 11.30 1.81 -2.06
C ARG A 777 11.98 2.14 -0.75
N VAL A 778 12.65 1.15 -0.17
CA VAL A 778 13.53 1.38 0.97
C VAL A 778 14.87 1.90 0.46
N ARG A 779 15.29 3.03 1.02
CA ARG A 779 16.49 3.78 0.67
C ARG A 779 17.35 4.00 1.90
N GLY A 780 18.65 3.98 1.69
CA GLY A 780 19.65 4.24 2.72
C GLY A 780 20.53 5.44 2.39
N ARG A 781 21.10 6.07 3.41
CA ARG A 781 22.22 7.01 3.28
C ARG A 781 23.19 6.81 4.45
N ILE A 782 24.48 6.77 4.14
CA ILE A 782 25.53 6.77 5.15
C ILE A 782 25.76 8.21 5.62
N LEU A 783 25.72 8.41 6.93
CA LEU A 783 25.93 9.68 7.62
C LEU A 783 27.25 9.56 8.40
N GLY A 784 28.25 10.39 8.09
CA GLY A 784 29.58 10.36 8.74
C GLY A 784 30.74 10.55 7.77
N GLU A 785 31.99 10.62 8.27
CA GLU A 785 33.18 10.94 7.45
C GLU A 785 33.39 9.91 6.31
N MET A 786 33.11 10.34 5.08
CA MET A 786 33.44 9.57 3.88
C MET A 786 34.92 9.77 3.55
N GLY A 787 35.77 8.84 3.99
CA GLY A 787 37.15 8.79 3.54
C GLY A 787 37.22 8.66 2.00
N GLY A 788 37.77 9.68 1.34
CA GLY A 788 38.49 9.59 0.05
C GLY A 788 37.76 9.05 -1.20
N SER A 789 37.52 9.96 -2.14
CA SER A 789 37.30 9.74 -3.58
C SER A 789 36.13 8.84 -4.02
N GLY A 790 34.93 9.44 -4.08
CA GLY A 790 33.84 8.92 -4.90
C GLY A 790 34.19 9.02 -6.40
N GLY A 791 34.41 7.87 -7.03
CA GLY A 791 34.15 7.69 -8.45
C GLY A 791 32.65 7.45 -8.64
N ALA A 792 32.02 8.24 -9.49
CA ALA A 792 30.61 8.11 -9.83
C ALA A 792 30.25 6.68 -10.26
N GLY A 793 29.26 6.07 -9.59
CA GLY A 793 28.66 4.81 -10.00
C GLY A 793 27.92 4.99 -11.33
N GLY A 794 28.54 4.51 -12.41
CA GLY A 794 27.89 4.29 -13.69
C GLY A 794 26.98 3.05 -13.64
N ALA A 795 25.86 3.12 -14.34
CA ALA A 795 24.91 2.04 -14.51
C ALA A 795 25.48 0.84 -15.28
N GLY A 796 25.00 -0.36 -14.94
CA GLY A 796 24.84 -1.51 -15.85
C GLY A 796 26.10 -2.32 -16.19
N GLY A 797 26.07 -3.62 -15.88
CA GLY A 797 27.05 -4.58 -16.40
C GLY A 797 26.87 -5.99 -15.84
N SER A 798 26.22 -6.84 -16.62
CA SER A 798 26.01 -8.28 -16.42
C SER A 798 27.30 -9.12 -16.47
N GLY A 799 27.34 -10.19 -15.67
CA GLY A 799 27.92 -11.49 -16.06
C GLY A 799 29.41 -11.73 -15.80
N GLY A 800 29.71 -12.83 -15.09
CA GLY A 800 31.05 -13.42 -15.02
C GLY A 800 31.23 -14.36 -13.82
N ASP A 801 31.07 -15.66 -14.04
CA ASP A 801 31.19 -16.73 -13.06
C ASP A 801 32.53 -16.76 -12.31
N GLY A 802 32.45 -17.07 -11.02
CA GLY A 802 33.60 -17.35 -10.16
C GLY A 802 34.11 -18.79 -10.32
N GLY A 803 35.44 -18.92 -10.43
CA GLY A 803 36.18 -20.17 -10.25
C GLY A 803 36.93 -20.20 -8.91
N SER A 804 36.37 -20.97 -7.97
CA SER A 804 36.99 -21.76 -6.89
C SER A 804 38.35 -21.37 -6.26
N GLY A 805 38.33 -21.19 -4.93
CA GLY A 805 38.96 -22.14 -3.98
C GLY A 805 40.39 -21.87 -3.48
N GLY A 806 40.58 -21.89 -2.16
CA GLY A 806 41.89 -22.05 -1.53
C GLY A 806 41.98 -21.54 -0.09
N ALA A 807 42.17 -22.47 0.86
CA ALA A 807 42.08 -22.30 2.31
C ALA A 807 43.35 -21.74 3.00
N GLY A 808 43.16 -21.25 4.23
CA GLY A 808 44.04 -21.54 5.38
C GLY A 808 44.98 -20.44 5.85
N GLY A 809 45.00 -20.18 7.17
CA GLY A 809 46.12 -19.51 7.83
C GLY A 809 45.77 -18.67 9.06
N SER A 810 46.06 -19.21 10.23
CA SER A 810 45.93 -18.63 11.56
C SER A 810 46.97 -17.57 11.91
N GLY A 811 46.58 -16.57 12.72
CA GLY A 811 47.35 -16.03 13.85
C GLY A 811 48.40 -14.93 13.57
N GLY A 812 48.43 -13.92 14.44
CA GLY A 812 49.59 -13.04 14.61
C GLY A 812 49.23 -11.60 15.01
N ALA A 813 49.42 -11.28 16.30
CA ALA A 813 49.39 -9.93 16.83
C ALA A 813 50.71 -9.16 16.56
N GLY A 814 50.60 -7.83 16.42
CA GLY A 814 51.64 -6.87 16.83
C GLY A 814 52.59 -6.35 15.75
N GLY A 815 52.73 -5.01 15.68
CA GLY A 815 53.88 -4.36 15.05
C GLY A 815 53.58 -2.99 14.45
N ALA A 816 53.89 -1.93 15.20
CA ALA A 816 53.92 -0.55 14.71
C ALA A 816 55.19 -0.24 13.91
N GLY A 817 55.08 0.70 12.96
CA GLY A 817 56.17 1.61 12.57
C GLY A 817 56.68 1.51 11.12
N GLY A 818 56.80 2.67 10.47
CA GLY A 818 57.77 2.87 9.38
C GLY A 818 57.26 3.65 8.17
N ALA A 819 57.70 4.89 8.03
CA ALA A 819 57.42 5.79 6.91
C ALA A 819 58.38 5.61 5.72
N GLY A 820 57.93 6.04 4.54
CA GLY A 820 58.76 6.66 3.50
C GLY A 820 59.05 5.83 2.24
N GLY A 821 58.91 6.46 1.06
CA GLY A 821 59.67 6.06 -0.13
C GLY A 821 58.93 6.11 -1.47
N SER A 822 59.17 7.20 -2.19
CA SER A 822 58.86 7.55 -3.59
C SER A 822 59.31 6.60 -4.72
N GLY A 823 58.64 6.73 -5.88
CA GLY A 823 59.11 6.38 -7.25
C GLY A 823 58.03 5.60 -8.02
N GLY A 824 57.56 5.93 -9.23
CA GLY A 824 58.08 6.70 -10.36
C GLY A 824 58.22 5.77 -11.57
N GLY A 825 57.44 5.96 -12.65
CA GLY A 825 57.83 5.55 -14.01
C GLY A 825 56.81 4.84 -14.92
N GLY A 826 56.58 5.44 -16.11
CA GLY A 826 56.18 4.82 -17.40
C GLY A 826 54.66 4.60 -17.62
N GLY A 827 53.95 5.15 -18.62
CA GLY A 827 54.30 5.42 -20.02
C GLY A 827 54.36 4.09 -20.79
N SER A 828 53.41 3.65 -21.62
CA SER A 828 52.85 4.18 -22.88
C SER A 828 51.76 3.17 -23.32
N GLY A 829 50.65 3.52 -23.98
CA GLY A 829 50.54 4.00 -25.36
C GLY A 829 49.77 2.95 -26.19
N GLY A 830 48.75 3.37 -26.96
CA GLY A 830 48.05 2.49 -27.91
C GLY A 830 46.63 2.92 -28.23
N ALA A 831 46.49 3.81 -29.22
CA ALA A 831 45.22 4.28 -29.75
C ALA A 831 44.80 3.52 -31.02
N GLY A 832 43.49 3.51 -31.27
CA GLY A 832 42.92 3.67 -32.62
C GLY A 832 42.44 2.39 -33.33
N GLY A 833 41.22 2.43 -33.86
CA GLY A 833 40.76 1.44 -34.83
C GLY A 833 39.24 1.37 -35.01
N SER A 834 38.72 2.22 -35.89
CA SER A 834 37.34 2.35 -36.34
C SER A 834 36.86 1.27 -37.33
N GLY A 835 35.54 1.02 -37.37
CA GLY A 835 34.77 1.03 -38.63
C GLY A 835 34.05 -0.26 -39.10
N GLY A 836 32.74 -0.11 -39.36
CA GLY A 836 31.91 -0.83 -40.36
C GLY A 836 31.57 -2.30 -40.06
N GLY A 837 30.40 -2.86 -40.37
CA GLY A 837 29.21 -2.41 -41.11
C GLY A 837 28.41 -3.66 -41.52
N GLY A 838 27.07 -3.58 -41.48
CA GLY A 838 26.05 -4.29 -42.26
C GLY A 838 26.11 -5.80 -42.54
N GLY A 839 24.97 -6.49 -42.39
CA GLY A 839 24.74 -7.75 -43.12
C GLY A 839 23.68 -8.68 -42.53
N SER A 840 22.46 -8.54 -43.04
CA SER A 840 21.27 -9.40 -42.87
C SER A 840 21.44 -10.85 -43.38
N GLY A 841 20.59 -11.76 -42.87
CA GLY A 841 19.94 -12.75 -43.75
C GLY A 841 19.89 -14.21 -43.29
N GLY A 842 18.78 -14.59 -42.65
CA GLY A 842 17.93 -15.70 -43.09
C GLY A 842 18.28 -17.15 -42.70
N PRO A 843 17.26 -18.03 -42.62
CA PRO A 843 17.31 -19.27 -41.84
C PRO A 843 17.41 -20.53 -42.72
N GLY A 844 17.77 -21.67 -42.11
CA GLY A 844 17.89 -22.95 -42.80
C GLY A 844 17.72 -24.13 -41.85
N SER A 845 16.60 -24.83 -42.04
CA SER A 845 16.10 -25.98 -41.32
C SER A 845 16.75 -27.33 -41.70
N ALA A 846 16.63 -28.27 -40.77
CA ALA A 846 16.28 -29.69 -40.95
C ALA A 846 17.36 -30.77 -41.20
N SER A 847 17.10 -31.87 -40.47
CA SER A 847 17.46 -33.28 -40.73
C SER A 847 18.91 -33.70 -40.49
N GLY A 848 19.23 -34.84 -39.86
CA GLY A 848 18.42 -35.91 -39.31
C GLY A 848 19.28 -37.19 -39.18
N SER A 849 18.96 -38.05 -38.19
CA SER A 849 19.26 -39.50 -38.09
C SER A 849 20.74 -39.93 -38.01
N SER A 850 21.21 -40.96 -37.29
CA SER A 850 20.69 -42.23 -36.74
C SER A 850 21.79 -42.77 -35.76
N ALA A 851 21.52 -43.32 -34.57
CA ALA A 851 20.96 -44.62 -34.15
C ALA A 851 22.02 -45.65 -33.64
N SER A 852 21.85 -46.11 -32.40
CA SER A 852 21.97 -47.49 -31.88
C SER A 852 21.81 -47.41 -30.34
N GLY A 853 20.71 -47.88 -29.71
CA GLY A 853 20.35 -49.27 -29.38
C GLY A 853 20.89 -49.60 -27.97
N SER A 854 20.20 -50.09 -26.94
CA SER A 854 18.94 -50.83 -26.68
C SER A 854 18.77 -50.83 -25.13
N GLY A 855 17.61 -50.68 -24.47
CA GLY A 855 16.46 -51.59 -24.37
C GLY A 855 15.96 -51.57 -22.90
N GLY A 856 14.73 -51.11 -22.62
CA GLY A 856 13.60 -51.94 -22.13
C GLY A 856 13.19 -51.50 -20.71
N ALA A 857 11.94 -51.40 -20.25
CA ALA A 857 10.63 -51.68 -20.82
C ALA A 857 9.51 -50.99 -19.97
N GLY A 858 8.38 -50.65 -20.63
CA GLY A 858 6.99 -50.45 -20.13
C GLY A 858 6.74 -49.39 -19.04
N GLY A 859 6.03 -48.27 -19.26
CA GLY A 859 4.73 -48.09 -19.93
C GLY A 859 3.61 -48.54 -18.97
N GLY A 860 2.68 -47.73 -18.45
CA GLY A 860 2.13 -46.43 -18.85
C GLY A 860 0.60 -46.56 -18.80
N GLY A 861 -0.12 -45.57 -18.27
CA GLY A 861 -1.57 -45.48 -18.50
C GLY A 861 -2.43 -44.95 -17.35
N HIS A 862 -2.72 -43.65 -17.42
CA HIS A 862 -4.00 -42.95 -17.23
C HIS A 862 -5.07 -43.43 -16.22
N GLY A 863 -5.68 -42.44 -15.55
CA GLY A 863 -7.14 -42.44 -15.37
C GLY A 863 -7.65 -41.82 -14.07
N HIS A 864 -8.33 -40.67 -14.22
CA HIS A 864 -9.57 -40.23 -13.55
C HIS A 864 -9.95 -40.72 -12.14
N GLY A 865 -10.50 -39.80 -11.34
CA GLY A 865 -11.70 -40.12 -10.57
C GLY A 865 -11.83 -39.47 -9.20
N CYS A 866 -12.83 -38.58 -9.10
CA CYS A 866 -13.42 -38.09 -7.86
C CYS A 866 -13.84 -39.24 -6.92
N SER A 867 -13.85 -39.00 -5.60
CA SER A 867 -15.07 -38.98 -4.75
C SER A 867 -14.83 -39.36 -3.29
N PHE A 868 -15.58 -38.66 -2.44
CA PHE A 868 -15.85 -38.88 -1.02
C PHE A 868 -16.25 -40.31 -0.63
N ARG A 869 -15.85 -40.72 0.59
CA ARG A 869 -16.65 -41.39 1.66
C ARG A 869 -15.69 -41.70 2.82
N ALA A 870 -15.85 -41.12 4.00
CA ALA A 870 -16.85 -41.37 5.05
C ALA A 870 -16.74 -42.73 5.76
N ALA A 871 -16.79 -42.63 7.09
CA ALA A 871 -17.10 -43.61 8.13
C ALA A 871 -15.95 -44.43 8.74
N GLY A 872 -15.90 -44.43 10.07
CA GLY A 872 -15.29 -45.50 10.84
C GLY A 872 -14.83 -45.14 12.25
N ASP A 873 -15.77 -44.91 13.16
CA ASP A 873 -15.56 -44.93 14.61
C ASP A 873 -14.82 -46.19 15.08
N SER A 874 -13.96 -46.06 16.10
CA SER A 874 -13.97 -47.01 17.22
C SER A 874 -13.22 -46.46 18.44
N ALA A 875 -13.95 -46.46 19.54
CA ALA A 875 -13.61 -46.08 20.90
C ALA A 875 -12.42 -46.83 21.52
N GLY A 876 -11.83 -46.16 22.53
CA GLY A 876 -11.62 -46.75 23.85
C GLY A 876 -10.27 -47.43 24.08
N ASP A 877 -9.44 -46.80 24.93
CA ASP A 877 -9.06 -47.47 26.19
C ASP A 877 -8.53 -46.46 27.20
N ALA A 878 -9.07 -46.56 28.41
CA ALA A 878 -8.68 -45.83 29.60
C ALA A 878 -7.87 -46.77 30.50
N SER A 879 -6.82 -46.25 31.16
CA SER A 879 -6.30 -46.84 32.39
C SER A 879 -5.65 -45.79 33.30
N LEU A 880 -6.48 -45.38 34.27
CA LEU A 880 -6.26 -44.94 35.65
C LEU A 880 -4.90 -45.24 36.34
N LEU A 881 -4.38 -44.23 37.05
CA LEU A 881 -3.71 -44.25 38.38
C LEU A 881 -3.31 -42.78 38.70
N GLY A 882 -3.57 -42.12 39.83
CA GLY A 882 -4.23 -42.40 41.10
C GLY A 882 -4.16 -41.11 41.96
N LEU A 883 -5.20 -40.88 42.78
CA LEU A 883 -5.51 -39.70 43.61
C LEU A 883 -4.60 -39.45 44.84
N ALA A 884 -4.50 -38.17 45.27
CA ALA A 884 -4.61 -37.63 46.65
C ALA A 884 -3.99 -36.20 46.74
N PHE A 885 -4.49 -35.15 47.40
CA PHE A 885 -5.66 -34.87 48.26
C PHE A 885 -5.85 -33.32 48.38
N ALA A 886 -7.07 -32.92 48.80
CA ALA A 886 -7.67 -31.60 49.12
C ALA A 886 -6.76 -30.48 49.72
N GLY A 887 -7.09 -29.18 49.71
CA GLY A 887 -8.30 -28.41 49.34
C GLY A 887 -8.35 -27.11 50.16
N LEU A 888 -9.00 -26.05 49.67
CA LEU A 888 -9.76 -25.05 50.47
C LEU A 888 -10.40 -23.98 49.58
N LEU A 889 -11.74 -24.01 49.53
CA LEU A 889 -12.58 -22.89 49.12
C LEU A 889 -12.66 -21.87 50.26
N ALA A 890 -12.53 -20.57 49.95
CA ALA A 890 -13.19 -19.51 50.71
C ALA A 890 -13.66 -18.39 49.77
N LEU A 891 -14.98 -18.27 49.71
CA LEU A 891 -15.79 -17.26 49.07
C LEU A 891 -15.38 -15.81 49.36
N ARG A 892 -15.44 -14.95 48.34
CA ARG A 892 -16.06 -13.61 48.47
C ARG A 892 -16.87 -13.26 47.22
N ARG A 893 -18.20 -13.41 47.34
CA ARG A 893 -19.18 -12.74 46.49
C ARG A 893 -19.30 -11.28 46.94
N ARG A 894 -19.22 -10.35 45.99
CA ARG A 894 -20.07 -9.15 45.98
C ARG A 894 -20.56 -8.92 44.55
N SER A 895 -21.88 -8.87 44.46
CA SER A 895 -22.71 -8.61 43.29
C SER A 895 -22.94 -7.10 43.09
N VAL A 896 -23.61 -6.77 41.97
CA VAL A 896 -24.35 -5.53 41.61
C VAL A 896 -23.48 -4.52 40.83
N SER A 897 -23.83 -3.99 39.65
CA SER A 897 -25.03 -4.04 38.80
C SER A 897 -24.72 -3.48 37.40
N SER A 898 -25.48 -3.94 36.41
CA SER A 898 -25.76 -3.24 35.15
C SER A 898 -26.66 -2.00 35.33
N ARG A 899 -26.48 -1.01 34.44
CA ARG A 899 -27.29 0.21 34.08
C ARG A 899 -26.36 1.43 34.03
N ALA A 900 -26.45 2.38 33.10
CA ALA A 900 -27.30 2.60 31.92
C ALA A 900 -26.68 3.74 31.09
N HIS A 901 -27.05 3.82 29.81
CA HIS A 901 -26.97 5.02 28.97
C HIS A 901 -27.55 6.28 29.64
N SER A 902 -26.92 7.45 29.42
CA SER A 902 -27.59 8.68 28.96
C SER A 902 -26.59 9.80 28.54
N GLU A 903 -26.68 10.20 27.27
CA GLU A 903 -26.74 11.57 26.70
C GLU A 903 -25.86 12.76 27.18
N ARG A 904 -25.16 13.32 26.16
CA ARG A 904 -25.03 14.74 25.68
C ARG A 904 -24.65 15.90 26.61
N ARG A 905 -23.66 16.70 26.13
CA ARG A 905 -23.67 18.15 25.80
C ARG A 905 -22.27 18.52 25.26
N ILE A 906 -22.06 19.02 24.04
CA ILE A 906 -22.26 20.40 23.53
C ILE A 906 -22.17 21.47 24.64
N ASP A 907 -20.96 21.98 24.84
CA ASP A 907 -20.60 23.38 24.55
C ASP A 907 -19.15 23.44 24.07
#